data_AF-A0A8T2MLL6-F1
#
_entry.id   AF-A0A8T2MLL6-F1
#
_cell.length_a   1.000
_cell.length_b   1.000
_cell.length_c   1.000
_cell.angle_alpha   90.00
_cell.angle_beta   90.00
_cell.angle_gamma   90.00
#
_symmetry.space_group_name_H-M   'P 1'
#
loop_
_entity.id
_entity.type
_entity.pdbx_description
1 polymer ?
#
loop_
_entity_poly.entity_id
_entity_poly.type
_entity_poly.pdbx_seq_one_letter_code
_entity_poly.pdbx_strand_id
1 'polypeptide(L)'
;LPSITESSTDPEQHIIVYNPLAWNITTFINVTVTFPMATVYDELGQPVPAQIQRSAESISTYDLFIVVSLGGLQHKQYLIKFAKSPCKEPASCRATYPAKVVKFERQRVDPSKRTARRLLPILSECYKLMLDQDTNLLHSITDMEGKRTVQVTQDFGEYHANGDVHAGPISDNYIFSTNGPAMPAYKSVGMEIVPGRIVTEIRQYFYREYGDKDYAYAMYTRVPEGFKGKVMCHRIEQSYRVGPLPVNCEAVLRTSTELSNNRTIFTDNNGYQMLKRTYRPFTNNSVARNFYPMVRAALMEDSSSRLSFFSERAHGVSSQDQGQLEVMLHRRLWNNQEWNLGYNLTLNDTSVVCPVLWMVLGSPAATTSLNQREALLLQHRPVIMPIDRPQEVRRALEPQSRTPVTPVVLPQNLHLLTLSVPGWRYSTNHSQNLQDILRGKKGKAEPDFNRVLLRIMHLYEVGEDPVLSKPITINLKEVLQGLGDLTSVEERSLTGTWNISELQRWKWRTVQDAKSAGSSRALSVSQTPQLLQAVEGDPVLMTCSWKGMKTQQVRVEWSWTNSSNPKQIKVVQERLREDKLGQSTLHIRSVVQKDAGNYYCEVIVEIPSYQRGQGTGTSLTVKAKQEDVQVREGDGGSVGKAGGSSAEEALIHTLRCLPLLTLLIAVFYLFRSSPKAPAARRIVQEESGGEEEESHSLSPELQLEAAAPGDTEILEASIEEACPSSCPSVHSGSRNSASKQEEEEEDEVQTESPALLLQIAAPTDGPKTRIQDNCRPEEEVEEDEDEPQSADLLLEAA
;
A
#
# COMPACT_ATOMS: atom_id res chain seq x y z
N LEU A 1 -21.32 -39.56 -54.76
CA LEU A 1 -21.38 -38.56 -53.68
C LEU A 1 -22.06 -39.19 -52.47
N PRO A 2 -21.31 -39.75 -51.51
CA PRO A 2 -21.86 -40.04 -50.18
C PRO A 2 -22.08 -38.72 -49.43
N SER A 3 -23.11 -38.65 -48.60
CA SER A 3 -23.42 -37.46 -47.78
C SER A 3 -22.42 -37.32 -46.64
N ILE A 4 -21.65 -36.23 -46.61
CA ILE A 4 -20.95 -35.81 -45.38
C ILE A 4 -22.02 -35.23 -44.46
N THR A 5 -22.35 -35.96 -43.40
CA THR A 5 -23.14 -35.44 -42.30
C THR A 5 -22.27 -34.47 -41.49
N GLU A 6 -22.65 -33.19 -41.45
CA GLU A 6 -22.06 -32.26 -40.48
C GLU A 6 -22.44 -32.72 -39.06
N SER A 7 -21.52 -33.38 -38.37
CA SER A 7 -21.68 -33.66 -36.94
C SER A 7 -21.64 -32.34 -36.19
N SER A 8 -22.77 -31.93 -35.61
CA SER A 8 -22.92 -30.72 -34.81
C SER A 8 -22.15 -30.81 -33.48
N THR A 9 -20.83 -30.74 -33.57
CA THR A 9 -19.93 -30.65 -32.44
C THR A 9 -20.02 -29.26 -31.83
N ASP A 10 -20.68 -29.17 -30.67
CA ASP A 10 -20.61 -28.00 -29.80
C ASP A 10 -19.13 -27.60 -29.58
N PRO A 11 -18.77 -26.31 -29.73
CA PRO A 11 -17.37 -25.90 -29.69
C PRO A 11 -16.74 -26.18 -28.33
N GLU A 12 -15.46 -26.53 -28.32
CA GLU A 12 -14.75 -26.95 -27.11
C GLU A 12 -13.38 -26.26 -26.94
N GLN A 13 -12.99 -26.08 -25.68
CA GLN A 13 -11.73 -25.49 -25.25
C GLN A 13 -11.06 -26.44 -24.27
N HIS A 14 -9.78 -26.75 -24.49
CA HIS A 14 -8.94 -27.41 -23.49
C HIS A 14 -8.17 -26.36 -22.67
N ILE A 15 -8.02 -26.62 -21.38
CA ILE A 15 -7.15 -25.85 -20.47
C ILE A 15 -6.26 -26.77 -19.65
N ILE A 16 -5.08 -26.30 -19.27
CA ILE A 16 -4.27 -26.87 -18.19
C ILE A 16 -4.37 -25.92 -16.99
N VAL A 17 -4.52 -26.48 -15.79
CA VAL A 17 -4.50 -25.72 -14.53
C VAL A 17 -3.38 -26.25 -13.67
N TYR A 18 -2.42 -25.39 -13.32
CA TYR A 18 -1.25 -25.70 -12.50
C TYR A 18 -1.36 -25.10 -11.10
N ASN A 19 -1.02 -25.87 -10.08
CA ASN A 19 -0.92 -25.41 -8.70
C ASN A 19 0.54 -25.08 -8.34
N PRO A 20 0.93 -23.80 -8.21
CA PRO A 20 2.29 -23.41 -7.84
C PRO A 20 2.64 -23.65 -6.36
N LEU A 21 1.67 -23.99 -5.50
CA LEU A 21 1.91 -24.24 -4.09
C LEU A 21 2.26 -25.72 -3.85
N ALA A 22 3.17 -25.97 -2.91
CA ALA A 22 3.49 -27.32 -2.42
C ALA A 22 2.45 -27.86 -1.42
N TRP A 23 1.16 -27.63 -1.68
CA TRP A 23 0.04 -28.11 -0.88
C TRP A 23 -1.05 -28.68 -1.77
N ASN A 24 -1.79 -29.68 -1.28
CA ASN A 24 -3.03 -30.10 -1.92
C ASN A 24 -4.09 -29.01 -1.72
N ILE A 25 -4.67 -28.51 -2.83
CA ILE A 25 -5.69 -27.45 -2.80
C ILE A 25 -7.00 -27.92 -3.42
N THR A 26 -8.11 -27.31 -2.99
CA THR A 26 -9.36 -27.30 -3.74
C THR A 26 -9.97 -25.91 -3.66
N THR A 27 -10.25 -25.33 -4.83
CA THR A 27 -10.70 -23.96 -5.02
C THR A 27 -11.55 -23.89 -6.29
N PHE A 28 -12.24 -22.79 -6.53
CA PHE A 28 -12.66 -22.46 -7.89
C PHE A 28 -11.57 -21.67 -8.62
N ILE A 29 -11.57 -21.75 -9.95
CA ILE A 29 -10.93 -20.81 -10.88
C ILE A 29 -12.01 -20.11 -11.71
N ASN A 30 -11.74 -18.91 -12.24
CA ASN A 30 -12.65 -18.22 -13.17
C ASN A 30 -12.07 -18.22 -14.59
N VAL A 31 -12.92 -18.49 -15.59
CA VAL A 31 -12.60 -18.37 -17.01
C VAL A 31 -13.72 -17.56 -17.67
N THR A 32 -13.40 -16.45 -18.33
CA THR A 32 -14.40 -15.68 -19.09
C THR A 32 -14.65 -16.34 -20.45
N VAL A 33 -15.92 -16.55 -20.81
CA VAL A 33 -16.37 -17.28 -22.00
C VAL A 33 -17.45 -16.50 -22.74
N THR A 34 -17.62 -16.74 -24.05
CA THR A 34 -18.61 -16.05 -24.90
C THR A 34 -19.98 -16.75 -24.99
N PHE A 35 -20.10 -17.96 -24.43
CA PHE A 35 -21.30 -18.78 -24.52
C PHE A 35 -22.12 -18.77 -23.22
N PRO A 36 -23.47 -18.77 -23.29
CA PRO A 36 -24.34 -18.72 -22.11
C PRO A 36 -24.33 -20.01 -21.27
N MET A 37 -23.78 -21.09 -21.81
CA MET A 37 -23.60 -22.37 -21.11
C MET A 37 -22.26 -23.02 -21.46
N ALA A 38 -21.71 -23.73 -20.48
CA ALA A 38 -20.61 -24.66 -20.65
C ALA A 38 -20.81 -25.92 -19.81
N THR A 39 -20.18 -27.03 -20.18
CA THR A 39 -19.99 -28.21 -19.32
C THR A 39 -18.50 -28.52 -19.25
N VAL A 40 -18.01 -28.90 -18.06
CA VAL A 40 -16.58 -29.10 -17.82
C VAL A 40 -16.31 -30.56 -17.46
N TYR A 41 -15.23 -31.11 -18.00
CA TYR A 41 -14.78 -32.48 -17.76
C TYR A 41 -13.30 -32.50 -17.38
N ASP A 42 -12.89 -33.46 -16.56
CA ASP A 42 -11.49 -33.71 -16.25
C ASP A 42 -10.79 -34.60 -17.30
N GLU A 43 -9.51 -34.89 -17.07
CA GLU A 43 -8.68 -35.78 -17.87
C GLU A 43 -9.17 -37.23 -17.95
N LEU A 44 -10.09 -37.64 -17.06
CA LEU A 44 -10.76 -38.95 -17.05
C LEU A 44 -12.17 -38.89 -17.67
N GLY A 45 -12.53 -37.76 -18.28
CA GLY A 45 -13.85 -37.51 -18.86
C GLY A 45 -14.99 -37.39 -17.84
N GLN A 46 -14.68 -37.26 -16.55
CA GLN A 46 -15.70 -37.13 -15.50
C GLN A 46 -16.18 -35.69 -15.40
N PRO A 47 -17.48 -35.46 -15.14
CA PRO A 47 -18.03 -34.11 -15.05
C PRO A 47 -17.54 -33.35 -13.81
N VAL A 48 -16.99 -32.17 -14.04
CA VAL A 48 -16.42 -31.29 -13.02
C VAL A 48 -17.45 -30.23 -12.62
N PRO A 49 -17.71 -30.02 -11.31
CA PRO A 49 -18.64 -29.00 -10.86
C PRO A 49 -18.24 -27.59 -11.31
N ALA A 50 -19.17 -26.88 -11.94
CA ALA A 50 -18.97 -25.53 -12.41
C ALA A 50 -20.20 -24.65 -12.20
N GLN A 51 -20.02 -23.34 -12.21
CA GLN A 51 -21.09 -22.34 -12.18
C GLN A 51 -20.85 -21.32 -13.28
N ILE A 52 -21.87 -20.98 -14.05
CA ILE A 52 -21.77 -19.98 -15.11
C ILE A 52 -22.78 -18.84 -14.87
N GLN A 53 -22.32 -17.60 -15.01
CA GLN A 53 -23.12 -16.40 -14.83
C GLN A 53 -22.72 -15.33 -15.85
N ARG A 54 -23.61 -14.38 -16.14
CA ARG A 54 -23.26 -13.23 -17.01
C ARG A 54 -22.14 -12.43 -16.35
N SER A 55 -21.13 -12.00 -17.13
CA SER A 55 -19.98 -11.31 -16.57
C SER A 55 -20.37 -9.96 -15.93
N ALA A 56 -19.51 -9.46 -15.03
CA ALA A 56 -19.66 -8.13 -14.43
C ALA A 56 -19.13 -7.01 -15.34
N GLU A 57 -18.10 -7.30 -16.14
CA GLU A 57 -17.38 -6.32 -16.99
C GLU A 57 -17.96 -6.21 -18.41
N SER A 58 -18.68 -7.22 -18.90
CA SER A 58 -19.29 -7.20 -20.24
C SER A 58 -20.67 -7.85 -20.31
N ILE A 59 -21.53 -7.25 -21.13
CA ILE A 59 -22.87 -7.75 -21.43
C ILE A 59 -22.87 -8.94 -22.40
N SER A 60 -21.77 -9.21 -23.11
CA SER A 60 -21.65 -10.25 -24.13
C SER A 60 -20.87 -11.49 -23.67
N THR A 61 -20.29 -11.48 -22.47
CA THR A 61 -19.53 -12.60 -21.92
C THR A 61 -20.14 -13.14 -20.62
N TYR A 62 -19.63 -14.30 -20.21
CA TYR A 62 -20.04 -15.04 -19.04
C TYR A 62 -18.79 -15.44 -18.25
N ASP A 63 -18.88 -15.40 -16.92
CA ASP A 63 -17.84 -15.86 -16.01
C ASP A 63 -18.15 -17.32 -15.64
N LEU A 64 -17.21 -18.23 -15.92
CA LEU A 64 -17.30 -19.67 -15.65
C LEU A 64 -16.39 -20.03 -14.48
N PHE A 65 -17.00 -20.26 -13.32
CA PHE A 65 -16.33 -20.71 -12.10
C PHE A 65 -16.23 -22.24 -12.06
N ILE A 66 -15.02 -22.79 -12.13
CA ILE A 66 -14.76 -24.24 -12.21
C ILE A 66 -14.11 -24.72 -10.91
N VAL A 67 -14.68 -25.72 -10.23
CA VAL A 67 -14.09 -26.30 -9.01
C VAL A 67 -12.97 -27.27 -9.37
N VAL A 68 -11.73 -26.94 -9.02
CA VAL A 68 -10.53 -27.73 -9.31
C VAL A 68 -9.90 -28.30 -8.04
N SER A 69 -9.43 -29.54 -8.10
CA SER A 69 -8.70 -30.22 -7.01
C SER A 69 -7.32 -30.67 -7.53
N LEU A 70 -6.28 -30.04 -7.01
CA LEU A 70 -4.89 -30.16 -7.49
C LEU A 70 -3.96 -30.55 -6.33
N GLY A 71 -3.05 -31.49 -6.59
CA GLY A 71 -1.95 -31.80 -5.69
C GLY A 71 -0.89 -30.69 -5.64
N GLY A 72 0.00 -30.72 -4.65
CA GLY A 72 1.12 -29.79 -4.58
C GLY A 72 2.06 -29.89 -5.79
N LEU A 73 2.39 -28.76 -6.42
CA LEU A 73 3.13 -28.67 -7.70
C LEU A 73 2.53 -29.48 -8.86
N GLN A 74 1.26 -29.85 -8.80
CA GLN A 74 0.58 -30.63 -9.84
C GLN A 74 -0.11 -29.73 -10.87
N HIS A 75 -0.07 -30.15 -12.14
CA HIS A 75 -1.00 -29.66 -13.17
C HIS A 75 -2.03 -30.73 -13.54
N LYS A 76 -3.20 -30.31 -14.02
CA LYS A 76 -4.22 -31.19 -14.63
C LYS A 76 -4.83 -30.57 -15.86
N GLN A 77 -5.28 -31.42 -16.79
CA GLN A 77 -6.02 -30.98 -17.97
C GLN A 77 -7.54 -31.02 -17.73
N TYR A 78 -8.25 -30.02 -18.24
CA TYR A 78 -9.71 -29.97 -18.25
C TYR A 78 -10.21 -29.66 -19.67
N LEU A 79 -11.43 -30.12 -19.97
CA LEU A 79 -12.13 -29.92 -21.24
C LEU A 79 -13.44 -29.18 -20.98
N ILE A 80 -13.58 -27.99 -21.55
CA ILE A 80 -14.79 -27.16 -21.51
C ILE A 80 -15.52 -27.34 -22.85
N LYS A 81 -16.79 -27.76 -22.82
CA LYS A 81 -17.67 -27.83 -24.00
C LYS A 81 -18.75 -26.76 -23.89
N PHE A 82 -18.87 -25.89 -24.88
CA PHE A 82 -19.78 -24.73 -24.86
C PHE A 82 -21.10 -25.03 -25.57
N ALA A 83 -22.22 -24.67 -24.95
CA ALA A 83 -23.55 -24.83 -25.57
C ALA A 83 -24.17 -23.46 -25.87
N LYS A 84 -24.75 -23.32 -27.07
CA LYS A 84 -25.45 -22.08 -27.49
C LYS A 84 -26.78 -21.84 -26.77
N SER A 85 -27.35 -22.87 -26.13
CA SER A 85 -28.64 -22.80 -25.43
C SER A 85 -28.52 -23.30 -23.98
N PRO A 86 -29.35 -22.80 -23.04
CA PRO A 86 -29.54 -23.40 -21.72
C PRO A 86 -29.84 -24.90 -21.81
N CYS A 87 -29.32 -25.69 -20.88
CA CYS A 87 -29.66 -27.11 -20.76
C CYS A 87 -31.18 -27.27 -20.58
N LYS A 88 -31.82 -27.98 -21.52
CA LYS A 88 -33.28 -28.22 -21.49
C LYS A 88 -33.71 -29.11 -20.31
N GLU A 89 -32.78 -29.90 -19.77
CA GLU A 89 -32.97 -30.71 -18.57
C GLU A 89 -31.86 -30.43 -17.54
N PRO A 90 -32.16 -30.31 -16.24
CA PRO A 90 -31.13 -30.17 -15.21
C PRO A 90 -30.15 -31.36 -15.15
N ALA A 91 -30.61 -32.56 -15.56
CA ALA A 91 -29.78 -33.77 -15.60
C ALA A 91 -28.77 -33.76 -16.75
N SER A 92 -29.10 -33.17 -17.92
CA SER A 92 -28.20 -33.14 -19.07
C SER A 92 -26.99 -32.22 -18.86
N CYS A 93 -27.09 -31.28 -17.91
CA CYS A 93 -26.06 -30.27 -17.63
C CYS A 93 -24.89 -30.74 -16.77
N ARG A 94 -24.89 -32.02 -16.33
CA ARG A 94 -23.73 -32.73 -15.74
C ARG A 94 -22.84 -31.87 -14.83
N ALA A 95 -23.44 -31.33 -13.77
CA ALA A 95 -22.80 -30.53 -12.71
C ALA A 95 -22.37 -29.07 -13.04
N THR A 96 -22.72 -28.50 -14.20
CA THR A 96 -22.72 -27.02 -14.34
C THR A 96 -24.03 -26.42 -13.82
N TYR A 97 -23.93 -25.33 -13.04
CA TYR A 97 -25.06 -24.58 -12.50
C TYR A 97 -25.15 -23.16 -13.12
N PRO A 98 -26.20 -22.84 -13.91
CA PRO A 98 -26.41 -21.47 -14.38
C PRO A 98 -26.98 -20.59 -13.25
N ALA A 99 -26.28 -19.50 -12.92
CA ALA A 99 -26.71 -18.51 -11.94
C ALA A 99 -27.27 -17.25 -12.65
N LYS A 100 -28.29 -16.63 -12.04
CA LYS A 100 -29.03 -15.49 -12.62
C LYS A 100 -28.77 -14.21 -11.82
N VAL A 101 -28.62 -13.11 -12.54
CA VAL A 101 -28.45 -11.77 -11.96
C VAL A 101 -29.78 -11.24 -11.45
N VAL A 102 -29.86 -10.93 -10.16
CA VAL A 102 -30.97 -10.21 -9.51
C VAL A 102 -30.54 -8.75 -9.33
N LYS A 103 -31.24 -7.83 -9.99
CA LYS A 103 -30.98 -6.38 -9.89
C LYS A 103 -31.80 -5.74 -8.77
N PHE A 104 -31.22 -4.79 -8.06
CA PHE A 104 -31.88 -3.98 -7.03
C PHE A 104 -31.87 -2.50 -7.44
N GLU A 105 -32.85 -1.73 -6.94
CA GLU A 105 -32.93 -0.29 -7.18
C GLU A 105 -31.72 0.45 -6.59
N ARG A 106 -31.23 1.48 -7.28
CA ARG A 106 -30.14 2.36 -6.83
C ARG A 106 -30.59 3.18 -5.63
N GLN A 107 -29.95 3.00 -4.48
CA GLN A 107 -30.30 3.74 -3.25
C GLN A 107 -29.40 4.96 -3.03
N ARG A 108 -29.97 6.04 -2.51
CA ARG A 108 -29.21 7.20 -2.02
C ARG A 108 -28.63 6.90 -0.65
N VAL A 109 -27.32 7.02 -0.49
CA VAL A 109 -26.66 6.79 0.79
C VAL A 109 -26.62 8.09 1.58
N ASP A 110 -27.51 8.16 2.56
CA ASP A 110 -27.71 9.29 3.47
C ASP A 110 -27.40 8.78 4.89
N PRO A 111 -26.41 9.34 5.61
CA PRO A 111 -26.05 8.89 6.95
C PRO A 111 -27.22 8.88 7.93
N SER A 112 -28.20 9.77 7.76
CA SER A 112 -29.41 9.83 8.60
C SER A 112 -30.42 8.71 8.32
N LYS A 113 -30.24 7.96 7.22
CA LYS A 113 -31.15 6.89 6.74
C LYS A 113 -30.56 5.49 6.83
N ARG A 114 -29.41 5.30 7.49
CA ARG A 114 -28.91 3.98 7.90
C ARG A 114 -29.83 3.39 8.98
N THR A 115 -31.03 2.95 8.60
CA THR A 115 -32.05 2.48 9.56
C THR A 115 -31.97 0.98 9.86
N ALA A 116 -31.23 0.22 9.05
CA ALA A 116 -31.07 -1.24 9.16
C ALA A 116 -32.41 -2.02 9.21
N ARG A 117 -33.49 -1.46 8.66
CA ARG A 117 -34.83 -2.06 8.71
C ARG A 117 -35.03 -3.17 7.68
N ARG A 118 -34.32 -3.11 6.56
CA ARG A 118 -34.47 -4.03 5.43
C ARG A 118 -33.18 -4.80 5.14
N LEU A 119 -32.80 -5.70 6.04
CA LEU A 119 -31.59 -6.50 5.88
C LEU A 119 -31.84 -7.77 5.03
N LEU A 120 -31.10 -7.92 3.94
CA LEU A 120 -31.10 -9.09 3.06
C LEU A 120 -29.95 -10.04 3.45
N PRO A 121 -30.22 -11.30 3.85
CA PRO A 121 -29.18 -12.27 4.16
C PRO A 121 -28.57 -12.89 2.89
N ILE A 122 -27.24 -13.04 2.89
CA ILE A 122 -26.47 -13.92 2.00
C ILE A 122 -25.76 -14.93 2.89
N LEU A 123 -25.81 -16.22 2.52
CA LEU A 123 -25.40 -17.35 3.36
C LEU A 123 -24.33 -18.18 2.62
N SER A 124 -23.46 -18.84 3.38
CA SER A 124 -22.62 -19.96 2.95
C SER A 124 -22.45 -20.97 4.11
N GLU A 125 -21.73 -22.07 3.90
CA GLU A 125 -21.36 -23.03 4.96
C GLU A 125 -20.63 -22.33 6.15
N CYS A 126 -19.86 -21.27 5.89
CA CYS A 126 -19.03 -20.60 6.91
C CYS A 126 -19.54 -19.22 7.39
N TYR A 127 -20.23 -18.46 6.53
CA TYR A 127 -20.59 -17.07 6.82
C TYR A 127 -22.06 -16.74 6.54
N LYS A 128 -22.57 -15.76 7.29
CA LYS A 128 -23.80 -15.04 6.97
C LYS A 128 -23.53 -13.55 6.88
N LEU A 129 -23.61 -13.00 5.67
CA LEU A 129 -23.54 -11.56 5.40
C LEU A 129 -24.96 -10.98 5.44
N MET A 130 -25.10 -9.75 5.93
CA MET A 130 -26.33 -8.97 5.80
C MET A 130 -26.05 -7.71 4.98
N LEU A 131 -26.85 -7.49 3.94
CA LEU A 131 -26.84 -6.28 3.11
C LEU A 131 -28.04 -5.41 3.49
N ASP A 132 -27.83 -4.12 3.70
CA ASP A 132 -28.91 -3.17 3.97
C ASP A 132 -29.55 -2.68 2.66
N GLN A 133 -30.81 -3.04 2.42
CA GLN A 133 -31.55 -2.61 1.22
C GLN A 133 -31.94 -1.13 1.23
N ASP A 134 -31.80 -0.42 2.36
CA ASP A 134 -32.05 1.03 2.42
C ASP A 134 -30.82 1.83 1.91
N THR A 135 -29.63 1.21 1.82
CA THR A 135 -28.38 1.84 1.37
C THR A 135 -27.59 1.06 0.31
N ASN A 136 -27.96 -0.20 0.03
CA ASN A 136 -27.20 -1.16 -0.79
C ASN A 136 -25.75 -1.41 -0.29
N LEU A 137 -25.51 -1.27 1.02
CA LEU A 137 -24.20 -1.48 1.66
C LEU A 137 -24.16 -2.77 2.49
N LEU A 138 -22.94 -3.24 2.80
CA LEU A 138 -22.74 -4.26 3.82
C LEU A 138 -23.07 -3.69 5.21
N HIS A 139 -23.82 -4.46 6.00
CA HIS A 139 -24.22 -4.11 7.36
C HIS A 139 -23.47 -4.92 8.42
N SER A 140 -23.34 -6.22 8.22
CA SER A 140 -22.73 -7.13 9.20
C SER A 140 -22.33 -8.46 8.58
N ILE A 141 -21.28 -9.08 9.13
CA ILE A 141 -20.84 -10.44 8.81
C ILE A 141 -21.00 -11.28 10.09
N THR A 142 -21.46 -12.52 9.96
CA THR A 142 -21.54 -13.49 11.06
C THR A 142 -20.66 -14.68 10.71
N ASP A 143 -19.66 -14.94 11.56
CA ASP A 143 -18.97 -16.23 11.65
C ASP A 143 -19.98 -17.27 12.17
N MET A 144 -20.26 -18.29 11.35
CA MET A 144 -21.25 -19.33 11.67
C MET A 144 -20.70 -20.40 12.64
N GLU A 145 -19.38 -20.54 12.73
CA GLU A 145 -18.68 -21.50 13.58
C GLU A 145 -18.51 -20.93 14.99
N GLY A 146 -17.91 -19.74 15.10
CA GLY A 146 -17.81 -18.96 16.34
C GLY A 146 -19.14 -18.31 16.78
N LYS A 147 -20.17 -18.35 15.93
CA LYS A 147 -21.53 -17.80 16.16
C LYS A 147 -21.53 -16.31 16.53
N ARG A 148 -20.57 -15.56 15.99
CA ARG A 148 -20.31 -14.15 16.31
C ARG A 148 -20.63 -13.28 15.10
N THR A 149 -21.71 -12.52 15.22
CA THR A 149 -21.97 -11.38 14.33
C THR A 149 -21.05 -10.22 14.71
N VAL A 150 -20.48 -9.56 13.71
CA VAL A 150 -19.79 -8.27 13.81
C VAL A 150 -20.45 -7.34 12.80
N GLN A 151 -20.83 -6.12 13.21
CA GLN A 151 -21.23 -5.06 12.29
C GLN A 151 -20.03 -4.65 11.43
N VAL A 152 -20.21 -4.62 10.11
CA VAL A 152 -19.17 -4.32 9.12
C VAL A 152 -19.81 -3.56 7.96
N THR A 153 -19.34 -2.35 7.70
CA THR A 153 -19.68 -1.57 6.50
C THR A 153 -18.41 -1.19 5.76
N GLN A 154 -18.42 -1.32 4.44
CA GLN A 154 -17.33 -0.93 3.56
C GLN A 154 -17.79 0.21 2.65
N ASP A 155 -17.00 1.27 2.55
CA ASP A 155 -17.24 2.39 1.65
C ASP A 155 -15.97 2.93 0.98
N PHE A 156 -16.14 3.67 -0.11
CA PHE A 156 -15.07 4.37 -0.80
C PHE A 156 -14.94 5.81 -0.29
N GLY A 157 -13.72 6.20 0.05
CA GLY A 157 -13.35 7.56 0.43
C GLY A 157 -12.28 8.16 -0.48
N GLU A 158 -12.23 9.48 -0.54
CA GLU A 158 -11.22 10.26 -1.25
C GLU A 158 -10.50 11.19 -0.26
N TYR A 159 -9.18 11.09 -0.21
CA TYR A 159 -8.31 12.13 0.33
C TYR A 159 -8.01 13.14 -0.78
N HIS A 160 -8.21 14.43 -0.51
CA HIS A 160 -7.66 15.50 -1.36
C HIS A 160 -6.18 15.70 -1.03
N ALA A 161 -5.33 15.62 -2.04
CA ALA A 161 -3.90 15.80 -1.90
C ALA A 161 -3.56 17.21 -1.38
N ASN A 162 -2.53 17.33 -0.54
CA ASN A 162 -2.00 18.65 -0.17
C ASN A 162 -1.20 19.24 -1.34
N GLY A 163 -1.62 20.42 -1.79
CA GLY A 163 -0.93 21.25 -2.78
C GLY A 163 -0.26 22.50 -2.21
N ASP A 164 -0.43 22.77 -0.90
CA ASP A 164 0.09 23.97 -0.23
C ASP A 164 1.30 23.65 0.65
N VAL A 165 2.45 24.25 0.32
CA VAL A 165 3.72 24.13 1.09
C VAL A 165 3.61 24.72 2.50
N HIS A 166 2.65 25.60 2.77
CA HIS A 166 2.42 26.20 4.09
C HIS A 166 1.58 25.29 5.00
N ALA A 167 0.66 24.49 4.44
CA ALA A 167 -0.08 23.46 5.16
C ALA A 167 0.79 22.25 5.55
N GLY A 168 1.79 21.92 4.73
CA GLY A 168 2.74 20.84 4.98
C GLY A 168 3.51 20.41 3.72
N PRO A 169 4.17 19.23 3.75
CA PRO A 169 4.70 18.60 2.54
C PRO A 169 3.62 18.46 1.46
N ILE A 170 4.01 18.62 0.20
CA ILE A 170 3.12 18.33 -0.94
C ILE A 170 2.89 16.81 -1.03
N SER A 171 1.72 16.38 -1.54
CA SER A 171 1.53 14.96 -1.90
C SER A 171 2.14 14.70 -3.27
N ASP A 172 3.05 13.75 -3.35
CA ASP A 172 3.75 13.36 -4.59
C ASP A 172 3.87 11.83 -4.71
N ASN A 173 4.67 11.34 -5.65
CA ASN A 173 4.92 9.93 -5.88
C ASN A 173 5.51 9.17 -4.67
N TYR A 174 6.22 9.85 -3.75
CA TYR A 174 6.79 9.26 -2.54
C TYR A 174 6.03 9.66 -1.26
N ILE A 175 5.57 10.91 -1.19
CA ILE A 175 4.93 11.51 -0.02
C ILE A 175 3.42 11.41 -0.14
N PHE A 176 2.78 10.86 0.90
CA PHE A 176 1.35 11.07 1.13
C PHE A 176 1.16 12.28 2.07
N SER A 177 0.35 13.24 1.63
CA SER A 177 -0.01 14.43 2.39
C SER A 177 -1.40 14.91 1.98
N THR A 178 -2.23 15.32 2.93
CA THR A 178 -3.66 15.60 2.67
C THR A 178 -4.20 16.73 3.54
N ASN A 179 -5.18 17.45 3.00
CA ASN A 179 -5.81 18.62 3.62
C ASN A 179 -6.77 18.25 4.78
N GLY A 180 -7.09 16.96 4.98
CA GLY A 180 -8.08 16.54 5.98
C GLY A 180 -8.36 15.03 6.00
N PRO A 181 -9.46 14.58 6.62
CA PRO A 181 -9.91 13.19 6.60
C PRO A 181 -10.51 12.79 5.23
N ALA A 182 -10.55 11.49 4.93
CA ALA A 182 -11.11 10.98 3.67
C ALA A 182 -12.63 11.18 3.58
N MET A 183 -13.06 11.98 2.60
CA MET A 183 -14.46 12.32 2.35
C MET A 183 -15.17 11.18 1.59
N PRO A 184 -16.48 10.94 1.76
CA PRO A 184 -17.20 9.91 1.00
C PRO A 184 -17.21 10.19 -0.51
N ALA A 185 -16.76 9.22 -1.31
CA ALA A 185 -16.51 9.39 -2.74
C ALA A 185 -17.76 9.24 -3.64
N TYR A 186 -18.95 9.12 -3.05
CA TYR A 186 -20.20 8.72 -3.70
C TYR A 186 -21.43 9.23 -2.94
N LYS A 187 -22.58 9.31 -3.62
CA LYS A 187 -23.90 9.64 -3.03
C LYS A 187 -24.94 8.53 -3.19
N SER A 188 -24.69 7.55 -4.04
CA SER A 188 -25.62 6.44 -4.26
C SER A 188 -24.95 5.15 -4.70
N VAL A 189 -25.61 4.03 -4.42
CA VAL A 189 -25.12 2.68 -4.72
C VAL A 189 -26.18 1.88 -5.47
N GLY A 190 -25.84 1.39 -6.65
CA GLY A 190 -26.60 0.34 -7.34
C GLY A 190 -26.10 -1.04 -6.92
N MET A 191 -27.00 -2.04 -6.87
CA MET A 191 -26.64 -3.40 -6.45
C MET A 191 -27.20 -4.47 -7.37
N GLU A 192 -26.39 -5.47 -7.68
CA GLU A 192 -26.82 -6.76 -8.21
C GLU A 192 -26.36 -7.88 -7.29
N ILE A 193 -27.09 -8.99 -7.27
CA ILE A 193 -26.69 -10.22 -6.59
C ILE A 193 -26.87 -11.38 -7.55
N VAL A 194 -25.92 -12.30 -7.56
CA VAL A 194 -25.89 -13.50 -8.40
C VAL A 194 -25.82 -14.71 -7.46
N PRO A 195 -26.96 -15.25 -6.99
CA PRO A 195 -27.00 -16.40 -6.10
C PRO A 195 -26.49 -17.66 -6.81
N GLY A 196 -25.50 -18.32 -6.20
CA GLY A 196 -24.79 -19.44 -6.80
C GLY A 196 -25.01 -20.80 -6.12
N ARG A 197 -24.18 -21.77 -6.52
CA ARG A 197 -23.98 -23.06 -5.82
C ARG A 197 -22.51 -23.36 -5.53
N ILE A 198 -21.59 -22.55 -6.06
CA ILE A 198 -20.15 -22.60 -5.78
C ILE A 198 -19.73 -21.28 -5.14
N VAL A 199 -20.25 -20.16 -5.64
CA VAL A 199 -19.99 -18.80 -5.15
C VAL A 199 -21.22 -17.92 -5.35
N THR A 200 -21.66 -17.19 -4.33
CA THR A 200 -22.63 -16.10 -4.51
C THR A 200 -21.87 -14.79 -4.68
N GLU A 201 -22.17 -14.04 -5.74
CA GLU A 201 -21.48 -12.78 -6.08
C GLU A 201 -22.42 -11.59 -5.85
N ILE A 202 -21.97 -10.63 -5.04
CA ILE A 202 -22.64 -9.35 -4.77
C ILE A 202 -21.87 -8.27 -5.52
N ARG A 203 -22.55 -7.50 -6.36
CA ARG A 203 -21.95 -6.43 -7.18
C ARG A 203 -22.51 -5.09 -6.73
N GLN A 204 -21.64 -4.20 -6.27
CA GLN A 204 -22.02 -2.87 -5.77
C GLN A 204 -21.32 -1.80 -6.62
N TYR A 205 -22.12 -0.87 -7.16
CA TYR A 205 -21.70 0.16 -8.11
C TYR A 205 -21.93 1.54 -7.48
N PHE A 206 -20.86 2.29 -7.25
CA PHE A 206 -20.85 3.52 -6.46
C PHE A 206 -20.76 4.74 -7.38
N TYR A 207 -21.79 5.59 -7.33
CA TYR A 207 -21.96 6.74 -8.22
C TYR A 207 -21.67 8.04 -7.46
N ARG A 208 -20.93 8.97 -8.09
CA ARG A 208 -20.57 10.26 -7.46
C ARG A 208 -21.83 11.02 -7.11
N GLU A 209 -22.75 11.16 -8.05
CA GLU A 209 -24.07 11.72 -7.84
C GLU A 209 -25.19 10.74 -8.19
N TYR A 210 -26.40 10.96 -7.66
CA TYR A 210 -27.53 10.05 -7.87
C TYR A 210 -27.97 9.95 -9.34
N GLY A 211 -27.73 11.00 -10.14
CA GLY A 211 -28.09 11.08 -11.55
C GLY A 211 -27.08 10.46 -12.53
N ASP A 212 -25.91 10.03 -12.06
CA ASP A 212 -24.84 9.58 -12.94
C ASP A 212 -25.22 8.31 -13.72
N LYS A 213 -24.85 8.24 -15.00
CA LYS A 213 -25.01 7.02 -15.80
C LYS A 213 -23.99 5.96 -15.38
N ASP A 214 -22.75 6.39 -15.26
CA ASP A 214 -21.57 5.56 -15.02
C ASP A 214 -21.11 5.67 -13.56
N TYR A 215 -20.64 4.57 -12.98
CA TYR A 215 -20.15 4.52 -11.61
C TYR A 215 -18.66 4.88 -11.56
N ALA A 216 -18.22 5.54 -10.48
CA ALA A 216 -16.81 5.87 -10.27
C ALA A 216 -16.01 4.70 -9.66
N TYR A 217 -16.70 3.85 -8.88
CA TYR A 217 -16.12 2.68 -8.23
C TYR A 217 -17.07 1.48 -8.32
N ALA A 218 -16.52 0.27 -8.43
CA ALA A 218 -17.26 -0.97 -8.20
C ALA A 218 -16.57 -1.86 -7.18
N MET A 219 -17.36 -2.68 -6.50
CA MET A 219 -16.91 -3.73 -5.58
C MET A 219 -17.67 -5.02 -5.90
N TYR A 220 -16.95 -6.07 -6.25
CA TYR A 220 -17.49 -7.40 -6.50
C TYR A 220 -17.08 -8.32 -5.34
N THR A 221 -18.03 -8.61 -4.47
CA THR A 221 -17.84 -9.45 -3.27
C THR A 221 -18.34 -10.86 -3.55
N ARG A 222 -17.42 -11.81 -3.58
CA ARG A 222 -17.66 -13.24 -3.80
C ARG A 222 -17.61 -13.99 -2.47
N VAL A 223 -18.72 -14.62 -2.12
CA VAL A 223 -18.85 -15.50 -0.95
C VAL A 223 -18.83 -16.95 -1.44
N PRO A 224 -17.76 -17.73 -1.19
CA PRO A 224 -17.74 -19.15 -1.54
C PRO A 224 -18.78 -19.91 -0.70
N GLU A 225 -19.63 -20.69 -1.36
CA GLU A 225 -20.72 -21.41 -0.68
C GLU A 225 -20.22 -22.50 0.28
N GLY A 226 -19.02 -23.03 0.02
CA GLY A 226 -18.56 -24.29 0.60
C GLY A 226 -19.04 -25.46 -0.27
N PHE A 227 -18.27 -25.81 -1.31
CA PHE A 227 -18.72 -26.84 -2.24
C PHE A 227 -18.47 -28.24 -1.66
N LYS A 228 -19.50 -28.82 -1.02
CA LYS A 228 -19.44 -30.14 -0.34
C LYS A 228 -18.32 -30.20 0.70
N GLY A 229 -18.10 -29.12 1.46
CA GLY A 229 -16.98 -28.99 2.40
C GLY A 229 -15.57 -29.04 1.79
N LYS A 230 -15.40 -28.91 0.46
CA LYS A 230 -14.08 -28.97 -0.21
C LYS A 230 -13.47 -27.61 -0.57
N VAL A 231 -14.29 -26.60 -0.84
CA VAL A 231 -13.83 -25.23 -1.12
C VAL A 231 -13.84 -24.46 0.19
N MET A 232 -12.75 -23.76 0.52
CA MET A 232 -12.63 -22.99 1.76
C MET A 232 -13.66 -21.84 1.77
N CYS A 233 -14.72 -21.97 2.57
CA CYS A 233 -15.72 -20.91 2.75
C CYS A 233 -15.35 -19.87 3.81
N HIS A 234 -14.29 -20.10 4.60
CA HIS A 234 -13.82 -19.19 5.64
C HIS A 234 -13.21 -17.88 5.11
N ARG A 235 -13.24 -17.60 3.80
CA ARG A 235 -12.86 -16.30 3.23
C ARG A 235 -13.97 -15.66 2.41
N ILE A 236 -13.95 -14.34 2.33
CA ILE A 236 -14.75 -13.51 1.42
C ILE A 236 -13.78 -12.87 0.43
N GLU A 237 -13.97 -13.12 -0.87
CA GLU A 237 -13.08 -12.58 -1.90
C GLU A 237 -13.64 -11.29 -2.49
N GLN A 238 -12.87 -10.21 -2.53
CA GLN A 238 -13.32 -8.92 -3.06
C GLN A 238 -12.38 -8.40 -4.14
N SER A 239 -12.92 -8.15 -5.33
CA SER A 239 -12.23 -7.43 -6.40
C SER A 239 -12.90 -6.07 -6.61
N TYR A 240 -12.11 -5.01 -6.67
CA TYR A 240 -12.58 -3.63 -6.83
C TYR A 240 -12.29 -3.15 -8.24
N ARG A 241 -12.98 -2.10 -8.69
CA ARG A 241 -12.67 -1.36 -9.91
C ARG A 241 -12.59 0.11 -9.55
N VAL A 242 -11.42 0.73 -9.69
CA VAL A 242 -11.08 2.03 -9.11
C VAL A 242 -10.58 2.99 -10.19
N GLY A 243 -11.41 3.98 -10.52
CA GLY A 243 -11.05 5.07 -11.43
C GLY A 243 -11.70 5.02 -12.84
N PRO A 244 -11.30 5.94 -13.74
CA PRO A 244 -10.21 6.90 -13.59
C PRO A 244 -10.42 7.90 -12.44
N LEU A 245 -9.37 8.21 -11.68
CA LEU A 245 -9.48 9.18 -10.58
C LEU A 245 -9.51 10.63 -11.11
N PRO A 246 -10.17 11.57 -10.40
CA PRO A 246 -9.92 13.00 -10.56
C PRO A 246 -8.46 13.33 -10.21
N VAL A 247 -7.97 14.48 -10.70
CA VAL A 247 -6.64 14.98 -10.33
C VAL A 247 -6.60 15.39 -8.86
N ASN A 248 -5.45 15.19 -8.20
CA ASN A 248 -5.20 15.51 -6.79
C ASN A 248 -6.13 14.80 -5.80
N CYS A 249 -6.48 13.54 -6.13
CA CYS A 249 -7.32 12.67 -5.33
C CYS A 249 -6.64 11.32 -5.09
N GLU A 250 -6.75 10.81 -3.86
CA GLU A 250 -6.19 9.54 -3.43
C GLU A 250 -7.32 8.68 -2.82
N ALA A 251 -7.62 7.55 -3.46
CA ALA A 251 -8.81 6.76 -3.18
C ALA A 251 -8.52 5.63 -2.17
N VAL A 252 -9.37 5.54 -1.15
CA VAL A 252 -9.31 4.51 -0.10
C VAL A 252 -10.58 3.68 -0.05
N LEU A 253 -10.42 2.38 0.21
CA LEU A 253 -11.48 1.53 0.75
C LEU A 253 -11.43 1.64 2.28
N ARG A 254 -12.55 2.01 2.91
CA ARG A 254 -12.69 2.14 4.35
C ARG A 254 -13.60 1.03 4.86
N THR A 255 -13.09 0.14 5.71
CA THR A 255 -13.91 -0.84 6.43
C THR A 255 -14.14 -0.35 7.85
N SER A 256 -15.39 -0.11 8.23
CA SER A 256 -15.80 0.32 9.58
C SER A 256 -16.55 -0.81 10.29
N THR A 257 -16.24 -1.02 11.57
CA THR A 257 -16.80 -2.12 12.37
C THR A 257 -17.08 -1.72 13.82
N GLU A 258 -17.79 -2.56 14.57
CA GLU A 258 -17.96 -2.42 16.03
C GLU A 258 -16.76 -2.96 16.85
N LEU A 259 -15.68 -3.43 16.21
CA LEU A 259 -14.52 -4.02 16.89
C LEU A 259 -13.79 -2.98 17.74
N SER A 260 -13.53 -3.33 19.00
CA SER A 260 -12.90 -2.42 19.97
C SER A 260 -11.37 -2.36 19.87
N ASN A 261 -10.84 -2.02 18.69
CA ASN A 261 -9.41 -2.10 18.37
C ASN A 261 -8.52 -1.00 18.99
N ASN A 262 -9.08 0.06 19.58
CA ASN A 262 -8.35 1.23 20.10
C ASN A 262 -7.38 1.82 19.07
N ARG A 263 -7.88 2.07 17.84
CA ARG A 263 -7.11 2.57 16.68
C ARG A 263 -5.77 1.83 16.48
N THR A 264 -5.79 0.52 16.71
CA THR A 264 -4.63 -0.36 16.58
C THR A 264 -4.90 -1.41 15.52
N ILE A 265 -3.93 -1.60 14.64
CA ILE A 265 -3.90 -2.65 13.62
C ILE A 265 -2.56 -3.37 13.69
N PHE A 266 -2.47 -4.52 13.05
CA PHE A 266 -1.22 -5.23 12.83
C PHE A 266 -0.96 -5.27 11.33
N THR A 267 0.23 -4.92 10.88
CA THR A 267 0.61 -5.02 9.46
C THR A 267 1.86 -5.85 9.32
N ASP A 268 1.94 -6.63 8.23
CA ASP A 268 3.11 -7.45 7.96
C ASP A 268 4.39 -6.61 7.73
N ASN A 269 5.54 -7.26 7.86
CA ASN A 269 6.83 -6.74 7.48
C ASN A 269 7.38 -7.57 6.31
N ASN A 270 7.24 -7.07 5.08
CA ASN A 270 7.64 -7.73 3.83
C ASN A 270 7.04 -9.15 3.66
N GLY A 271 5.82 -9.37 4.17
CA GLY A 271 5.17 -10.67 4.17
C GLY A 271 5.63 -11.64 5.26
N TYR A 272 6.46 -11.22 6.23
CA TYR A 272 6.91 -12.07 7.35
C TYR A 272 6.19 -11.70 8.66
N GLN A 273 6.83 -10.90 9.51
CA GLN A 273 6.41 -10.65 10.90
C GLN A 273 5.22 -9.70 11.00
N MET A 274 4.28 -9.96 11.90
CA MET A 274 3.13 -9.08 12.14
C MET A 274 3.48 -8.00 13.18
N LEU A 275 3.61 -6.75 12.72
CA LEU A 275 4.01 -5.62 13.55
C LEU A 275 2.79 -4.82 14.03
N LYS A 276 2.66 -4.68 15.36
CA LYS A 276 1.62 -3.88 16.01
C LYS A 276 1.80 -2.39 15.70
N ARG A 277 0.78 -1.76 15.12
CA ARG A 277 0.69 -0.33 14.81
C ARG A 277 -0.44 0.28 15.63
N THR A 278 -0.12 1.12 16.61
CA THR A 278 -1.11 1.89 17.38
C THR A 278 -1.05 3.34 16.95
N TYR A 279 -2.22 3.93 16.65
CA TYR A 279 -2.37 5.32 16.23
C TYR A 279 -1.66 6.31 17.17
N ARG A 280 -1.01 7.32 16.58
CA ARG A 280 -0.35 8.42 17.30
C ARG A 280 -0.79 9.77 16.75
N PRO A 281 -1.32 10.69 17.58
CA PRO A 281 -1.55 12.05 17.14
C PRO A 281 -0.22 12.77 16.88
N PHE A 282 -0.14 13.50 15.77
CA PHE A 282 1.01 14.35 15.42
C PHE A 282 0.52 15.75 15.03
N THR A 283 1.30 16.79 15.37
CA THR A 283 0.95 18.19 15.07
C THR A 283 0.72 18.44 13.57
N ASN A 284 1.57 17.83 12.72
CA ASN A 284 1.52 17.94 11.27
C ASN A 284 1.42 16.53 10.66
N ASN A 285 0.67 16.41 9.56
CA ASN A 285 0.45 15.18 8.79
C ASN A 285 0.00 13.96 9.63
N SER A 286 -0.84 14.16 10.65
CA SER A 286 -1.28 13.08 11.56
C SER A 286 -1.93 11.90 10.82
N VAL A 287 -2.71 12.15 9.77
CA VAL A 287 -3.32 11.11 8.93
C VAL A 287 -2.24 10.25 8.25
N ALA A 288 -1.36 10.87 7.45
CA ALA A 288 -0.35 10.19 6.66
C ALA A 288 0.71 9.48 7.52
N ARG A 289 1.07 10.05 8.66
CA ARG A 289 2.05 9.46 9.60
C ARG A 289 1.55 8.22 10.36
N ASN A 290 0.28 7.85 10.19
CA ASN A 290 -0.30 6.60 10.67
C ASN A 290 -0.63 5.61 9.55
N PHE A 291 -0.26 5.91 8.29
CA PHE A 291 -0.23 4.90 7.24
C PHE A 291 1.01 4.00 7.38
N TYR A 292 0.81 2.71 7.15
CA TYR A 292 1.83 1.66 7.20
C TYR A 292 1.72 0.76 5.96
N PRO A 293 2.81 0.11 5.53
CA PRO A 293 2.73 -0.88 4.47
C PRO A 293 1.96 -2.13 4.94
N MET A 294 1.10 -2.62 4.05
CA MET A 294 0.61 -4.00 3.98
C MET A 294 1.17 -4.59 2.68
N VAL A 295 2.09 -5.54 2.76
CA VAL A 295 2.63 -6.24 1.57
C VAL A 295 1.85 -7.52 1.28
N ARG A 296 1.31 -8.15 2.33
CA ARG A 296 0.56 -9.41 2.28
C ARG A 296 -0.67 -9.42 3.21
N ALA A 297 -0.59 -8.84 4.41
CA ALA A 297 -1.65 -8.95 5.42
C ALA A 297 -1.75 -7.74 6.37
N ALA A 298 -2.99 -7.35 6.69
CA ALA A 298 -3.30 -6.40 7.76
C ALA A 298 -4.49 -6.88 8.60
N LEU A 299 -4.43 -6.69 9.91
CA LEU A 299 -5.40 -7.24 10.87
C LEU A 299 -5.96 -6.13 11.77
N MET A 300 -7.25 -6.18 12.08
CA MET A 300 -7.83 -5.49 13.24
C MET A 300 -8.60 -6.47 14.11
N GLU A 301 -8.53 -6.29 15.43
CA GLU A 301 -9.07 -7.23 16.40
C GLU A 301 -9.54 -6.55 17.70
N ASP A 302 -10.43 -7.24 18.42
CA ASP A 302 -10.67 -7.08 19.84
C ASP A 302 -10.43 -8.40 20.60
N SER A 303 -10.78 -8.48 21.88
CA SER A 303 -10.60 -9.68 22.71
C SER A 303 -11.42 -10.90 22.28
N SER A 304 -12.34 -10.75 21.33
CA SER A 304 -13.30 -11.77 20.90
C SER A 304 -13.28 -12.07 19.40
N SER A 305 -12.84 -11.12 18.56
CA SER A 305 -12.97 -11.22 17.10
C SER A 305 -11.84 -10.50 16.39
N ARG A 306 -11.37 -11.08 15.28
CA ARG A 306 -10.40 -10.50 14.36
C ARG A 306 -10.99 -10.46 12.95
N LEU A 307 -10.85 -9.32 12.27
CA LEU A 307 -11.02 -9.20 10.82
C LEU A 307 -9.63 -9.08 10.18
N SER A 308 -9.25 -10.10 9.43
CA SER A 308 -8.00 -10.18 8.67
C SER A 308 -8.24 -9.78 7.21
N PHE A 309 -7.35 -8.95 6.67
CA PHE A 309 -7.30 -8.57 5.26
C PHE A 309 -6.02 -9.11 4.63
N PHE A 310 -6.12 -9.65 3.42
CA PHE A 310 -5.00 -10.11 2.60
C PHE A 310 -5.03 -9.46 1.23
N SER A 311 -3.86 -9.30 0.61
CA SER A 311 -3.73 -8.69 -0.72
C SER A 311 -2.79 -9.47 -1.64
N GLU A 312 -3.13 -9.46 -2.93
CA GLU A 312 -2.24 -9.90 -4.02
C GLU A 312 -1.07 -8.92 -4.29
N ARG A 313 -1.14 -7.68 -3.78
CA ARG A 313 -0.18 -6.60 -4.04
C ARG A 313 -0.01 -5.68 -2.82
N ALA A 314 1.09 -4.93 -2.76
CA ALA A 314 1.34 -4.01 -1.66
C ALA A 314 0.40 -2.79 -1.68
N HIS A 315 -0.09 -2.39 -0.50
CA HIS A 315 -0.93 -1.20 -0.29
C HIS A 315 -0.49 -0.44 0.97
N GLY A 316 -0.82 0.85 1.04
CA GLY A 316 -0.80 1.61 2.30
C GLY A 316 -2.10 1.38 3.08
N VAL A 317 -1.99 1.09 4.38
CA VAL A 317 -3.14 0.88 5.28
C VAL A 317 -3.05 1.72 6.56
N SER A 318 -4.20 2.06 7.15
CA SER A 318 -4.28 2.82 8.40
C SER A 318 -5.51 2.48 9.24
N SER A 319 -5.55 2.99 10.47
CA SER A 319 -6.69 2.95 11.40
C SER A 319 -6.88 4.33 12.00
N GLN A 320 -7.57 5.21 11.26
CA GLN A 320 -7.77 6.61 11.66
C GLN A 320 -8.77 6.74 12.81
N ASP A 321 -9.74 5.82 12.91
CA ASP A 321 -10.72 5.77 14.00
C ASP A 321 -11.01 4.35 14.53
N GLN A 322 -11.74 4.30 15.65
CA GLN A 322 -12.13 3.08 16.36
C GLN A 322 -12.89 2.12 15.43
N GLY A 323 -12.47 0.86 15.42
CA GLY A 323 -13.08 -0.18 14.60
C GLY A 323 -12.89 0.00 13.09
N GLN A 324 -12.05 0.95 12.65
CA GLN A 324 -11.77 1.21 11.24
C GLN A 324 -10.42 0.65 10.78
N LEU A 325 -10.41 0.07 9.59
CA LEU A 325 -9.21 -0.18 8.79
C LEU A 325 -9.45 0.36 7.37
N GLU A 326 -8.57 1.23 6.90
CA GLU A 326 -8.59 1.78 5.54
C GLU A 326 -7.41 1.27 4.70
N VAL A 327 -7.64 1.05 3.41
CA VAL A 327 -6.66 0.58 2.42
C VAL A 327 -6.63 1.55 1.25
N MET A 328 -5.48 2.15 0.96
CA MET A 328 -5.29 3.04 -0.19
C MET A 328 -5.16 2.22 -1.48
N LEU A 329 -6.12 2.39 -2.40
CA LEU A 329 -6.24 1.57 -3.60
C LEU A 329 -5.64 2.21 -4.85
N HIS A 330 -5.73 3.55 -4.98
CA HIS A 330 -5.19 4.29 -6.13
C HIS A 330 -4.89 5.75 -5.76
N ARG A 331 -3.95 6.39 -6.47
CA ARG A 331 -3.50 7.77 -6.25
C ARG A 331 -3.34 8.48 -7.59
N ARG A 332 -3.92 9.67 -7.76
CA ARG A 332 -3.67 10.51 -8.93
C ARG A 332 -3.32 11.94 -8.52
N LEU A 333 -2.10 12.37 -8.85
CA LEU A 333 -1.49 13.60 -8.38
C LEU A 333 -0.90 14.40 -9.54
N TRP A 334 -1.05 15.72 -9.48
CA TRP A 334 -0.49 16.67 -10.45
C TRP A 334 0.31 17.73 -9.68
N ASN A 335 1.62 17.67 -9.86
CA ASN A 335 2.59 18.49 -9.15
C ASN A 335 3.54 19.11 -10.17
N ASN A 336 3.21 20.33 -10.59
CA ASN A 336 3.87 21.10 -11.65
C ASN A 336 4.23 22.51 -11.16
N GLN A 337 4.58 22.65 -9.88
CA GLN A 337 5.00 23.93 -9.32
C GLN A 337 6.40 24.25 -9.86
N GLU A 338 6.69 25.52 -10.15
CA GLU A 338 7.91 25.93 -10.87
C GLU A 338 9.21 25.38 -10.25
N TRP A 339 9.26 25.27 -8.91
CA TRP A 339 10.40 24.72 -8.18
C TRP A 339 10.62 23.20 -8.33
N ASN A 340 9.63 22.44 -8.82
CA ASN A 340 9.69 20.97 -8.92
C ASN A 340 9.57 20.38 -10.34
N LEU A 341 9.45 21.21 -11.38
CA LEU A 341 9.37 20.75 -12.77
C LEU A 341 10.52 19.82 -13.20
N GLY A 342 11.72 19.99 -12.61
CA GLY A 342 12.89 19.15 -12.88
C GLY A 342 12.95 17.80 -12.13
N TYR A 343 12.01 17.49 -11.24
CA TYR A 343 12.06 16.31 -10.35
C TYR A 343 11.03 15.21 -10.65
N ASN A 344 10.16 15.41 -11.66
CA ASN A 344 9.12 14.46 -12.07
C ASN A 344 8.26 13.90 -10.90
N LEU A 345 7.80 14.79 -10.01
CA LEU A 345 7.01 14.45 -8.81
C LEU A 345 5.51 14.29 -9.09
N THR A 346 5.11 14.11 -10.35
CA THR A 346 3.72 13.98 -10.80
C THR A 346 3.33 12.51 -10.97
N LEU A 347 2.21 12.10 -10.37
CA LEU A 347 1.66 10.75 -10.48
C LEU A 347 0.30 10.81 -11.20
N ASN A 348 0.32 11.21 -12.47
CA ASN A 348 -0.89 11.41 -13.29
C ASN A 348 -1.35 10.11 -13.96
N ASP A 349 -1.47 9.01 -13.23
CA ASP A 349 -2.05 7.78 -13.77
C ASP A 349 -3.56 7.95 -13.99
N THR A 350 -4.02 7.72 -15.22
CA THR A 350 -5.43 7.75 -15.63
C THR A 350 -6.06 6.36 -15.67
N SER A 351 -5.28 5.31 -15.43
CA SER A 351 -5.71 3.92 -15.49
C SER A 351 -6.81 3.60 -14.48
N VAL A 352 -7.67 2.66 -14.86
CA VAL A 352 -8.57 1.97 -13.93
C VAL A 352 -7.80 0.83 -13.30
N VAL A 353 -7.61 0.85 -11.98
CA VAL A 353 -6.93 -0.25 -11.27
C VAL A 353 -7.94 -1.21 -10.67
N CYS A 354 -7.64 -2.51 -10.74
CA CYS A 354 -8.52 -3.57 -10.25
C CYS A 354 -7.83 -4.43 -9.17
N PRO A 355 -7.59 -3.91 -7.96
CA PRO A 355 -6.98 -4.68 -6.88
C PRO A 355 -7.93 -5.77 -6.35
N VAL A 356 -7.34 -6.82 -5.76
CA VAL A 356 -8.08 -7.90 -5.09
C VAL A 356 -7.64 -7.98 -3.63
N LEU A 357 -8.61 -7.96 -2.71
CA LEU A 357 -8.42 -8.21 -1.29
C LEU A 357 -9.27 -9.40 -0.85
N TRP A 358 -8.76 -10.21 0.07
CA TRP A 358 -9.55 -11.26 0.74
C TRP A 358 -9.76 -10.88 2.20
N MET A 359 -10.96 -11.15 2.74
CA MET A 359 -11.30 -10.95 4.15
C MET A 359 -11.59 -12.28 4.85
N VAL A 360 -11.15 -12.42 6.10
CA VAL A 360 -11.47 -13.54 6.99
C VAL A 360 -11.88 -12.97 8.35
N LEU A 361 -13.04 -13.39 8.87
CA LEU A 361 -13.58 -13.00 10.17
C LEU A 361 -13.70 -14.24 11.08
N GLY A 362 -13.28 -14.12 12.33
CA GLY A 362 -13.53 -15.14 13.34
C GLY A 362 -12.84 -14.82 14.66
N SER A 363 -12.70 -15.83 15.53
CA SER A 363 -11.91 -15.66 16.75
C SER A 363 -10.41 -15.42 16.43
N PRO A 364 -9.65 -14.72 17.30
CA PRO A 364 -8.21 -14.55 17.13
C PRO A 364 -7.44 -15.88 17.00
N ALA A 365 -7.89 -16.95 17.65
CA ALA A 365 -7.28 -18.27 17.54
C ALA A 365 -7.56 -18.93 16.17
N ALA A 366 -8.83 -18.97 15.74
CA ALA A 366 -9.21 -19.59 14.46
C ALA A 366 -8.55 -18.87 13.28
N THR A 367 -8.65 -17.54 13.25
CA THR A 367 -8.08 -16.70 12.18
C THR A 367 -6.56 -16.88 12.03
N THR A 368 -5.81 -17.03 13.13
CA THR A 368 -4.35 -17.26 13.05
C THR A 368 -4.00 -18.44 12.13
N SER A 369 -4.65 -19.60 12.33
CA SER A 369 -4.36 -20.82 11.56
C SER A 369 -4.69 -20.72 10.05
N LEU A 370 -5.45 -19.70 9.66
CA LEU A 370 -5.80 -19.40 8.26
C LEU A 370 -4.92 -18.28 7.67
N ASN A 371 -4.60 -17.24 8.46
CA ASN A 371 -3.96 -16.00 8.02
C ASN A 371 -2.77 -16.23 7.08
N GLN A 372 -1.84 -17.10 7.48
CA GLN A 372 -0.61 -17.34 6.73
C GLN A 372 -0.88 -18.03 5.38
N ARG A 373 -1.88 -18.92 5.34
CA ARG A 373 -2.19 -19.78 4.19
C ARG A 373 -3.10 -19.09 3.19
N GLU A 374 -4.14 -18.39 3.63
CA GLU A 374 -5.06 -17.67 2.74
C GLU A 374 -4.34 -16.55 1.97
N ALA A 375 -3.41 -15.83 2.61
CA ALA A 375 -2.62 -14.81 1.92
C ALA A 375 -1.72 -15.40 0.81
N LEU A 376 -1.14 -16.59 1.04
CA LEU A 376 -0.34 -17.29 0.04
C LEU A 376 -1.20 -17.96 -1.05
N LEU A 377 -2.43 -18.37 -0.73
CA LEU A 377 -3.43 -18.83 -1.71
C LEU A 377 -3.91 -17.70 -2.64
N LEU A 378 -3.94 -16.45 -2.17
CA LEU A 378 -4.22 -15.26 -3.00
C LEU A 378 -3.02 -14.89 -3.89
N GLN A 379 -1.81 -14.87 -3.33
CA GLN A 379 -0.59 -14.52 -4.05
C GLN A 379 -0.14 -15.61 -5.05
N HIS A 380 -0.49 -16.87 -4.80
CA HIS A 380 -0.14 -18.03 -5.64
C HIS A 380 -1.39 -18.84 -6.05
N ARG A 381 -2.41 -18.15 -6.57
CA ARG A 381 -3.59 -18.77 -7.20
C ARG A 381 -3.18 -19.71 -8.35
N PRO A 382 -4.01 -20.72 -8.71
CA PRO A 382 -3.70 -21.64 -9.80
C PRO A 382 -3.51 -20.92 -11.14
N VAL A 383 -2.48 -21.31 -11.89
CA VAL A 383 -2.18 -20.76 -13.22
C VAL A 383 -3.02 -21.50 -14.26
N ILE A 384 -3.73 -20.76 -15.10
CA ILE A 384 -4.61 -21.30 -16.15
C ILE A 384 -3.94 -21.08 -17.50
N MET A 385 -3.80 -22.14 -18.30
CA MET A 385 -3.18 -22.11 -19.63
C MET A 385 -4.15 -22.70 -20.66
N PRO A 386 -4.72 -21.91 -21.59
CA PRO A 386 -5.55 -22.46 -22.67
C PRO A 386 -4.69 -23.23 -23.68
N ILE A 387 -5.31 -24.22 -24.36
CA ILE A 387 -4.71 -24.95 -25.48
C ILE A 387 -5.56 -24.75 -26.73
N ASP A 388 -5.05 -24.01 -27.70
CA ASP A 388 -5.78 -23.71 -28.95
C ASP A 388 -5.78 -24.89 -29.94
N ARG A 389 -4.78 -25.79 -29.84
CA ARG A 389 -4.62 -26.95 -30.74
C ARG A 389 -4.55 -28.29 -29.99
N PRO A 390 -5.64 -28.71 -29.32
CA PRO A 390 -5.64 -29.90 -28.47
C PRO A 390 -5.40 -31.22 -29.21
N GLN A 391 -5.64 -31.28 -30.53
CA GLN A 391 -5.37 -32.49 -31.32
C GLN A 391 -3.88 -32.69 -31.63
N GLU A 392 -3.13 -31.61 -31.90
CA GLU A 392 -1.68 -31.67 -32.10
C GLU A 392 -0.99 -32.07 -30.80
N VAL A 393 -1.36 -31.43 -29.69
CA VAL A 393 -0.87 -31.77 -28.34
C VAL A 393 -1.19 -33.22 -27.95
N ARG A 394 -2.35 -33.75 -28.32
CA ARG A 394 -2.69 -35.17 -28.07
C ARG A 394 -1.80 -36.13 -28.86
N ARG A 395 -1.53 -35.86 -30.15
CA ARG A 395 -0.65 -36.70 -31.00
C ARG A 395 0.80 -36.66 -30.55
N ALA A 396 1.29 -35.51 -30.08
CA ALA A 396 2.63 -35.35 -29.53
C ALA A 396 2.86 -36.04 -28.17
N LEU A 397 1.78 -36.50 -27.50
CA LEU A 397 1.82 -37.08 -26.15
C LEU A 397 1.27 -38.52 -26.09
N GLU A 398 1.44 -39.28 -27.17
CA GLU A 398 1.20 -40.73 -27.21
C GLU A 398 2.24 -41.53 -26.39
N PRO A 399 1.92 -42.77 -25.96
CA PRO A 399 1.96 -43.09 -24.53
C PRO A 399 3.31 -43.62 -24.00
N GLN A 400 4.41 -42.91 -24.23
CA GLN A 400 5.67 -43.19 -23.52
C GLN A 400 5.62 -42.64 -22.08
N SER A 401 5.19 -43.50 -21.15
CA SER A 401 5.26 -43.32 -19.68
C SER A 401 4.59 -42.06 -19.10
N ARG A 402 3.27 -41.94 -19.24
CA ARG A 402 2.45 -41.07 -18.36
C ARG A 402 2.32 -41.68 -16.95
N THR A 403 3.44 -41.83 -16.25
CA THR A 403 3.42 -41.99 -14.79
C THR A 403 2.91 -40.67 -14.18
N PRO A 404 1.88 -40.70 -13.30
CA PRO A 404 1.43 -39.46 -12.65
C PRO A 404 2.56 -38.86 -11.82
N VAL A 405 2.94 -37.62 -12.11
CA VAL A 405 3.94 -36.89 -11.32
C VAL A 405 3.45 -36.82 -9.88
N THR A 406 4.20 -37.43 -8.96
CA THR A 406 3.82 -37.53 -7.55
C THR A 406 3.81 -36.12 -6.95
N PRO A 407 2.68 -35.63 -6.40
CA PRO A 407 2.60 -34.26 -5.91
C PRO A 407 3.60 -33.98 -4.78
N VAL A 408 4.27 -32.83 -4.84
CA VAL A 408 5.19 -32.35 -3.80
C VAL A 408 4.36 -31.66 -2.73
N VAL A 409 4.12 -32.34 -1.61
CA VAL A 409 3.22 -31.87 -0.55
C VAL A 409 3.99 -31.64 0.76
N LEU A 410 3.95 -30.40 1.23
CA LEU A 410 4.47 -29.98 2.53
C LEU A 410 3.35 -29.94 3.60
N PRO A 411 3.71 -30.07 4.89
CA PRO A 411 2.85 -29.74 6.02
C PRO A 411 2.29 -28.32 5.98
N GLN A 412 1.14 -28.08 6.64
CA GLN A 412 0.42 -26.79 6.59
C GLN A 412 1.16 -25.61 7.24
N ASN A 413 2.19 -25.86 8.05
CA ASN A 413 3.07 -24.86 8.64
C ASN A 413 4.35 -24.59 7.82
N LEU A 414 4.55 -25.29 6.70
CA LEU A 414 5.69 -25.09 5.80
C LEU A 414 5.24 -24.63 4.41
N HIS A 415 5.96 -23.67 3.83
CA HIS A 415 5.76 -23.18 2.47
C HIS A 415 7.03 -23.31 1.64
N LEU A 416 6.88 -23.69 0.37
CA LEU A 416 7.98 -23.81 -0.60
C LEU A 416 8.22 -22.43 -1.26
N LEU A 417 9.13 -21.66 -0.67
CA LEU A 417 9.47 -20.29 -1.09
C LEU A 417 10.35 -20.26 -2.35
N THR A 418 11.10 -21.32 -2.65
CA THR A 418 11.84 -21.46 -3.91
C THR A 418 12.03 -22.93 -4.26
N LEU A 419 11.80 -23.24 -5.54
CA LEU A 419 12.25 -24.45 -6.21
C LEU A 419 12.79 -24.03 -7.58
N SER A 420 14.09 -24.11 -7.80
CA SER A 420 14.71 -23.65 -9.04
C SER A 420 16.00 -24.40 -9.35
N VAL A 421 16.22 -24.80 -10.61
CA VAL A 421 17.56 -25.15 -11.09
C VAL A 421 18.44 -23.88 -10.97
N PRO A 422 19.61 -23.94 -10.32
CA PRO A 422 20.44 -22.75 -10.13
C PRO A 422 21.00 -22.25 -11.48
N GLY A 423 21.20 -20.92 -11.57
CA GLY A 423 21.59 -20.25 -12.81
C GLY A 423 22.92 -20.75 -13.39
N TRP A 424 23.11 -20.58 -14.70
CA TRP A 424 24.03 -21.40 -15.51
C TRP A 424 25.53 -21.15 -15.25
N ARG A 425 25.88 -20.23 -14.33
CA ARG A 425 27.25 -19.96 -13.85
C ARG A 425 27.41 -20.13 -12.32
N TYR A 426 26.44 -20.76 -11.66
CA TYR A 426 26.44 -20.97 -10.21
C TYR A 426 27.53 -21.96 -9.79
N SER A 427 28.34 -21.59 -8.80
CA SER A 427 29.26 -22.49 -8.11
C SER A 427 28.93 -22.57 -6.62
N THR A 428 28.93 -23.79 -6.08
CA THR A 428 28.76 -24.06 -4.65
C THR A 428 29.99 -23.69 -3.81
N ASN A 429 31.09 -23.28 -4.45
CA ASN A 429 32.24 -22.67 -3.79
C ASN A 429 32.13 -21.14 -3.92
N HIS A 430 31.97 -20.44 -2.79
CA HIS A 430 31.73 -19.00 -2.79
C HIS A 430 32.86 -18.19 -3.47
N SER A 431 34.11 -18.51 -3.16
CA SER A 431 35.28 -17.82 -3.70
C SER A 431 35.42 -18.03 -5.21
N GLN A 432 35.12 -19.23 -5.71
CA GLN A 432 35.08 -19.51 -7.14
C GLN A 432 33.94 -18.74 -7.81
N ASN A 433 32.73 -18.79 -7.23
CA ASN A 433 31.56 -18.07 -7.74
C ASN A 433 31.81 -16.55 -7.85
N LEU A 434 32.48 -15.94 -6.87
CA LEU A 434 32.90 -14.54 -6.95
C LEU A 434 33.94 -14.30 -8.04
N GLN A 435 34.97 -15.16 -8.16
CA GLN A 435 35.98 -15.02 -9.21
C GLN A 435 35.38 -15.10 -10.63
N ASP A 436 34.39 -15.97 -10.85
CA ASP A 436 33.79 -16.15 -12.18
C ASP A 436 32.80 -15.04 -12.55
N ILE A 437 32.15 -14.42 -11.56
CA ILE A 437 31.43 -13.15 -11.74
C ILE A 437 32.42 -12.04 -12.12
N LEU A 438 33.46 -11.82 -11.32
CA LEU A 438 34.45 -10.74 -11.51
C LEU A 438 35.25 -10.89 -12.82
N ARG A 439 35.46 -12.11 -13.31
CA ARG A 439 36.15 -12.37 -14.59
C ARG A 439 35.26 -12.17 -15.83
N GLY A 440 33.94 -12.00 -15.68
CA GLY A 440 33.01 -11.73 -16.77
C GLY A 440 32.93 -12.77 -17.89
N LYS A 441 33.57 -13.95 -17.74
CA LYS A 441 33.84 -14.89 -18.85
C LYS A 441 32.57 -15.31 -19.61
N LYS A 442 32.54 -15.02 -20.91
CA LYS A 442 31.51 -15.52 -21.87
C LYS A 442 31.74 -16.99 -22.24
N GLY A 443 31.76 -17.88 -21.26
CA GLY A 443 31.67 -19.33 -21.55
C GLY A 443 30.27 -19.69 -22.04
N LYS A 444 30.15 -20.70 -22.92
CA LYS A 444 28.89 -21.44 -23.06
C LYS A 444 28.58 -22.01 -21.68
N ALA A 445 27.45 -21.60 -21.14
CA ALA A 445 26.95 -22.00 -19.84
C ALA A 445 25.85 -23.04 -20.08
N GLU A 446 25.67 -23.98 -19.17
CA GLU A 446 24.64 -25.03 -19.30
C GLU A 446 23.95 -25.25 -17.94
N PRO A 447 22.63 -25.53 -17.91
CA PRO A 447 21.91 -25.78 -16.67
C PRO A 447 22.20 -27.18 -16.11
N ASP A 448 22.79 -27.25 -14.91
CA ASP A 448 22.96 -28.52 -14.18
C ASP A 448 21.63 -28.96 -13.56
N PHE A 449 20.80 -29.65 -14.34
CA PHE A 449 19.50 -30.20 -13.92
C PHE A 449 19.60 -31.20 -12.74
N ASN A 450 20.81 -31.69 -12.41
CA ASN A 450 21.03 -32.55 -11.24
C ASN A 450 21.06 -31.74 -9.92
N ARG A 451 21.03 -30.41 -9.99
CA ARG A 451 21.01 -29.50 -8.84
C ARG A 451 19.71 -28.71 -8.80
N VAL A 452 19.17 -28.59 -7.59
CA VAL A 452 17.99 -27.75 -7.31
C VAL A 452 18.26 -26.91 -6.08
N LEU A 453 18.10 -25.60 -6.21
CA LEU A 453 18.05 -24.67 -5.09
C LEU A 453 16.65 -24.72 -4.48
N LEU A 454 16.58 -25.19 -3.24
CA LEU A 454 15.36 -25.36 -2.46
C LEU A 454 15.32 -24.35 -1.31
N ARG A 455 14.19 -23.65 -1.11
CA ARG A 455 13.93 -22.86 0.09
C ARG A 455 12.58 -23.23 0.68
N ILE A 456 12.57 -23.69 1.92
CA ILE A 456 11.36 -23.98 2.69
C ILE A 456 11.29 -23.00 3.86
N MET A 457 10.12 -22.36 4.02
CA MET A 457 9.84 -21.36 5.04
C MET A 457 8.86 -21.92 6.07
N HIS A 458 9.16 -21.76 7.35
CA HIS A 458 8.16 -21.97 8.41
C HIS A 458 7.22 -20.76 8.46
N LEU A 459 5.91 -21.00 8.40
CA LEU A 459 4.92 -19.94 8.24
C LEU A 459 4.61 -19.14 9.52
N TYR A 460 4.80 -19.76 10.68
CA TYR A 460 4.32 -19.22 11.96
C TYR A 460 5.48 -18.84 12.89
N GLU A 461 5.31 -17.73 13.62
CA GLU A 461 6.20 -17.31 14.69
C GLU A 461 6.04 -18.18 15.95
N VAL A 462 7.01 -18.13 16.86
CA VAL A 462 7.01 -18.94 18.09
C VAL A 462 5.88 -18.50 19.03
N GLY A 463 4.85 -19.34 19.13
CA GLY A 463 3.68 -19.09 19.98
C GLY A 463 2.52 -18.36 19.29
N GLU A 464 2.59 -18.13 17.98
CA GLU A 464 1.47 -17.59 17.18
C GLU A 464 0.25 -18.53 17.21
N ASP A 465 0.47 -19.83 16.98
CA ASP A 465 -0.53 -20.90 17.01
C ASP A 465 -0.10 -22.05 17.96
N PRO A 466 -1.02 -22.67 18.74
CA PRO A 466 -0.66 -23.73 19.68
C PRO A 466 -0.12 -25.02 19.04
N VAL A 467 -0.36 -25.27 17.75
CA VAL A 467 0.02 -26.47 17.01
C VAL A 467 0.94 -26.14 15.83
N LEU A 468 0.57 -25.17 15.00
CA LEU A 468 1.28 -24.83 13.76
C LEU A 468 2.58 -24.05 13.98
N SER A 469 2.77 -23.43 15.16
CA SER A 469 4.06 -22.82 15.57
C SER A 469 5.07 -23.82 16.15
N LYS A 470 4.82 -25.14 16.10
CA LYS A 470 5.73 -26.14 16.66
C LYS A 470 6.80 -26.57 15.63
N PRO A 471 8.03 -26.86 16.07
CA PRO A 471 9.06 -27.44 15.21
C PRO A 471 8.56 -28.72 14.55
N ILE A 472 8.95 -28.92 13.29
CA ILE A 472 8.54 -30.05 12.46
C ILE A 472 9.73 -30.61 11.69
N THR A 473 9.67 -31.90 11.36
CA THR A 473 10.67 -32.61 10.54
C THR A 473 9.97 -33.22 9.34
N ILE A 474 10.61 -33.17 8.17
CA ILE A 474 10.11 -33.74 6.92
C ILE A 474 11.18 -34.63 6.28
N ASN A 475 10.78 -35.72 5.63
CA ASN A 475 11.70 -36.50 4.81
C ASN A 475 11.75 -35.91 3.39
N LEU A 476 12.82 -35.18 3.05
CA LEU A 476 12.99 -34.58 1.74
C LEU A 476 13.00 -35.62 0.60
N LYS A 477 13.45 -36.86 0.86
CA LYS A 477 13.43 -37.92 -0.17
C LYS A 477 12.00 -38.35 -0.52
N GLU A 478 11.10 -38.40 0.46
CA GLU A 478 9.67 -38.69 0.22
C GLU A 478 8.94 -37.49 -0.39
N VAL A 479 9.19 -36.27 0.12
CA VAL A 479 8.51 -35.06 -0.35
C VAL A 479 8.87 -34.70 -1.80
N LEU A 480 10.13 -34.95 -2.21
CA LEU A 480 10.63 -34.60 -3.54
C LEU A 480 10.64 -35.78 -4.53
N GLN A 481 10.13 -36.97 -4.16
CA GLN A 481 10.17 -38.18 -5.00
C GLN A 481 9.53 -38.01 -6.39
N GLY A 482 8.58 -37.08 -6.54
CA GLY A 482 7.96 -36.74 -7.82
C GLY A 482 8.83 -35.90 -8.76
N LEU A 483 9.95 -35.35 -8.26
CA LEU A 483 10.91 -34.57 -9.05
C LEU A 483 12.17 -35.39 -9.42
N GLY A 484 12.51 -36.41 -8.64
CA GLY A 484 13.65 -37.30 -8.90
C GLY A 484 14.21 -37.97 -7.64
N ASP A 485 15.23 -38.81 -7.81
CA ASP A 485 15.94 -39.45 -6.70
C ASP A 485 16.87 -38.47 -5.98
N LEU A 486 16.57 -38.19 -4.71
CA LEU A 486 17.41 -37.34 -3.86
C LEU A 486 18.69 -38.07 -3.45
N THR A 487 19.84 -37.66 -4.01
CA THR A 487 21.17 -38.25 -3.78
C THR A 487 21.93 -37.60 -2.62
N SER A 488 21.84 -36.28 -2.46
CA SER A 488 22.49 -35.51 -1.40
C SER A 488 21.70 -34.24 -1.06
N VAL A 489 22.00 -33.65 0.11
CA VAL A 489 21.46 -32.36 0.57
C VAL A 489 22.60 -31.58 1.21
N GLU A 490 22.73 -30.30 0.86
CA GLU A 490 23.69 -29.38 1.46
C GLU A 490 22.94 -28.16 2.03
N GLU A 491 23.14 -27.85 3.31
CA GLU A 491 22.62 -26.61 3.88
C GLU A 491 23.54 -25.43 3.52
N ARG A 492 22.95 -24.35 3.01
CA ARG A 492 23.64 -23.20 2.43
C ARG A 492 23.08 -21.89 3.00
N SER A 493 23.76 -20.78 2.75
CA SER A 493 23.21 -19.44 3.01
C SER A 493 21.87 -19.22 2.30
N LEU A 494 21.09 -18.21 2.71
CA LEU A 494 19.83 -17.84 2.04
C LEU A 494 20.03 -17.52 0.54
N THR A 495 21.22 -17.07 0.14
CA THR A 495 21.64 -16.84 -1.26
C THR A 495 22.02 -18.13 -2.02
N GLY A 496 22.15 -19.26 -1.34
CA GLY A 496 22.70 -20.53 -1.86
C GLY A 496 24.24 -20.58 -1.95
N THR A 497 24.92 -19.43 -1.92
CA THR A 497 26.32 -19.30 -2.36
C THR A 497 27.40 -19.61 -1.31
N TRP A 498 27.09 -19.66 -0.01
CA TRP A 498 28.03 -20.04 1.06
C TRP A 498 27.63 -21.38 1.68
N ASN A 499 28.61 -22.17 2.14
CA ASN A 499 28.33 -23.30 3.02
C ASN A 499 27.86 -22.78 4.40
N ILE A 500 26.84 -23.38 5.00
CA ILE A 500 26.35 -22.97 6.33
C ILE A 500 27.46 -23.03 7.39
N SER A 501 28.41 -23.98 7.28
CA SER A 501 29.53 -24.15 8.21
C SER A 501 30.62 -23.08 8.11
N GLU A 502 30.64 -22.30 7.02
CA GLU A 502 31.59 -21.20 6.80
C GLU A 502 31.09 -19.87 7.41
N LEU A 503 29.79 -19.75 7.69
CA LEU A 503 29.15 -18.50 8.11
C LEU A 503 29.43 -18.18 9.59
N GLN A 504 30.36 -17.26 9.85
CA GLN A 504 30.61 -16.74 11.20
C GLN A 504 29.75 -15.51 11.52
N ARG A 505 28.99 -15.57 12.62
CA ARG A 505 28.21 -14.43 13.14
C ARG A 505 29.06 -13.56 14.06
N TRP A 506 29.06 -12.25 13.80
CA TRP A 506 29.70 -11.25 14.65
C TRP A 506 29.05 -11.21 16.04
N LYS A 507 29.88 -11.13 17.09
CA LYS A 507 29.44 -11.11 18.50
C LYS A 507 29.49 -9.69 19.06
N TRP A 508 28.37 -9.00 18.98
CA TRP A 508 28.19 -7.65 19.54
C TRP A 508 27.87 -7.72 21.04
N ARG A 509 28.38 -6.77 21.85
CA ARG A 509 27.91 -6.59 23.23
C ARG A 509 26.66 -5.71 23.22
N THR A 510 25.53 -6.27 23.60
CA THR A 510 24.26 -5.52 23.71
C THR A 510 24.08 -4.90 25.10
N VAL A 511 23.13 -3.97 25.21
CA VAL A 511 22.68 -3.41 26.50
C VAL A 511 22.00 -4.47 27.39
N GLN A 512 21.61 -5.63 26.84
CA GLN A 512 21.10 -6.76 27.62
C GLN A 512 22.25 -7.61 28.20
N ASP A 513 23.32 -7.85 27.43
CA ASP A 513 24.53 -8.52 27.92
C ASP A 513 25.21 -7.72 29.05
N ALA A 514 25.18 -6.39 28.96
CA ALA A 514 25.65 -5.49 30.01
C ALA A 514 24.78 -5.50 31.29
N LYS A 515 23.61 -6.14 31.27
CA LYS A 515 22.73 -6.33 32.44
C LYS A 515 22.80 -7.74 33.02
N SER A 516 23.09 -8.76 32.20
CA SER A 516 23.29 -10.14 32.66
C SER A 516 24.71 -10.38 33.19
N ALA A 517 25.73 -9.75 32.60
CA ALA A 517 27.09 -9.73 33.14
C ALA A 517 27.21 -8.70 34.27
N GLY A 518 26.93 -9.12 35.50
CA GLY A 518 26.86 -8.26 36.70
C GLY A 518 28.18 -7.56 37.09
N SER A 519 28.51 -6.47 36.41
CA SER A 519 29.63 -5.57 36.75
C SER A 519 29.24 -4.11 36.53
N SER A 520 28.37 -3.60 37.41
CA SER A 520 27.82 -2.25 37.32
C SER A 520 28.77 -1.19 37.88
N ARG A 521 29.49 -0.49 37.00
CA ARG A 521 29.81 0.93 37.22
C ARG A 521 28.63 1.78 36.76
N ALA A 522 27.57 1.77 37.56
CA ALA A 522 26.39 2.61 37.31
C ALA A 522 26.77 4.09 37.29
N LEU A 523 26.14 4.87 36.41
CA LEU A 523 26.30 6.32 36.33
C LEU A 523 25.80 6.98 37.64
N SER A 524 26.74 7.38 38.49
CA SER A 524 26.46 8.10 39.74
C SER A 524 26.43 9.60 39.47
N VAL A 525 25.32 10.26 39.80
CA VAL A 525 25.11 11.71 39.61
C VAL A 525 24.83 12.36 40.97
N SER A 526 25.40 13.54 41.18
CA SER A 526 25.33 14.30 42.43
C SER A 526 25.17 15.79 42.14
N GLN A 527 24.39 16.50 42.94
CA GLN A 527 24.08 17.90 42.72
C GLN A 527 24.29 18.72 44.00
N THR A 528 24.93 19.88 43.88
CA THR A 528 25.38 20.70 45.02
C THR A 528 25.20 22.20 44.77
N PRO A 529 24.78 22.98 45.79
CA PRO A 529 24.30 22.54 47.12
C PRO A 529 22.86 21.97 47.05
N GLN A 530 22.39 21.32 48.11
CA GLN A 530 21.00 20.82 48.18
C GLN A 530 19.99 21.91 48.58
N LEU A 531 20.42 22.90 49.36
CA LEU A 531 19.64 24.08 49.75
C LEU A 531 20.48 25.32 49.47
N LEU A 532 19.87 26.35 48.89
CA LEU A 532 20.51 27.65 48.63
C LEU A 532 19.55 28.77 49.05
N GLN A 533 20.06 29.72 49.84
CA GLN A 533 19.37 30.96 50.18
C GLN A 533 20.13 32.13 49.53
N ALA A 534 19.40 33.03 48.87
CA ALA A 534 19.95 34.21 48.21
C ALA A 534 19.05 35.43 48.46
N VAL A 535 19.58 36.62 48.27
CA VAL A 535 18.82 37.89 48.23
C VAL A 535 18.60 38.29 46.77
N GLU A 536 17.50 38.97 46.50
CA GLU A 536 17.18 39.52 45.19
C GLU A 536 18.30 40.45 44.68
N GLY A 537 18.93 40.05 43.58
CA GLY A 537 20.16 40.63 43.04
C GLY A 537 21.37 39.69 43.00
N ASP A 538 21.46 38.70 43.90
CA ASP A 538 22.67 37.88 44.09
C ASP A 538 22.96 36.91 42.92
N PRO A 539 24.24 36.61 42.62
CA PRO A 539 24.62 35.54 41.71
C PRO A 539 24.49 34.16 42.37
N VAL A 540 23.87 33.21 41.69
CA VAL A 540 23.63 31.84 42.18
C VAL A 540 24.23 30.81 41.22
N LEU A 541 24.99 29.88 41.78
CA LEU A 541 25.66 28.79 41.06
C LEU A 541 25.20 27.44 41.62
N MET A 542 24.84 26.51 40.72
CA MET A 542 24.50 25.13 41.05
C MET A 542 25.35 24.19 40.21
N THR A 543 25.98 23.20 40.84
CA THR A 543 26.89 22.26 40.16
C THR A 543 26.29 20.86 40.13
N CYS A 544 26.31 20.24 38.96
CA CYS A 544 26.00 18.83 38.76
C CYS A 544 27.27 18.08 38.39
N SER A 545 27.59 17.01 39.13
CA SER A 545 28.80 16.20 38.94
C SER A 545 28.43 14.73 38.73
N TRP A 546 29.10 14.06 37.81
CA TRP A 546 28.88 12.62 37.54
C TRP A 546 30.18 11.81 37.56
N LYS A 547 30.06 10.53 37.94
CA LYS A 547 31.15 9.55 37.97
C LYS A 547 30.63 8.20 37.46
N GLY A 548 31.38 7.54 36.57
CA GLY A 548 31.05 6.18 36.11
C GLY A 548 31.92 5.69 34.95
N MET A 549 32.06 6.50 33.90
CA MET A 549 32.71 6.13 32.63
C MET A 549 33.60 7.27 32.09
N LYS A 550 34.55 6.93 31.21
CA LYS A 550 35.18 7.89 30.28
C LYS A 550 34.36 7.89 28.98
N THR A 551 33.91 9.04 28.50
CA THR A 551 32.94 9.16 27.41
C THR A 551 33.13 10.46 26.63
N GLN A 552 33.17 10.37 25.30
CA GLN A 552 33.46 11.50 24.41
C GLN A 552 32.31 12.51 24.26
N GLN A 553 31.07 12.11 24.57
CA GLN A 553 29.89 12.97 24.49
C GLN A 553 28.94 12.74 25.67
N VAL A 554 28.59 13.81 26.37
CA VAL A 554 27.61 13.82 27.46
C VAL A 554 26.61 14.96 27.21
N ARG A 555 25.32 14.71 27.45
CA ARG A 555 24.26 15.72 27.44
C ARG A 555 23.77 15.94 28.87
N VAL A 556 23.73 17.19 29.31
CA VAL A 556 23.21 17.56 30.63
C VAL A 556 21.97 18.42 30.44
N GLU A 557 20.88 18.04 31.10
CA GLU A 557 19.60 18.74 31.05
C GLU A 557 19.24 19.27 32.43
N TRP A 558 19.24 20.58 32.59
CA TRP A 558 18.79 21.25 33.80
C TRP A 558 17.30 21.58 33.69
N SER A 559 16.52 21.10 34.64
CA SER A 559 15.09 21.36 34.78
C SER A 559 14.80 22.10 36.09
N TRP A 560 13.68 22.81 36.15
CA TRP A 560 13.24 23.52 37.35
C TRP A 560 11.72 23.51 37.48
N THR A 561 11.24 23.55 38.73
CA THR A 561 9.83 23.67 39.10
C THR A 561 9.65 24.76 40.14
N ASN A 562 8.73 25.70 39.89
CA ASN A 562 8.41 26.77 40.83
C ASN A 562 7.50 26.26 41.96
N SER A 563 7.86 26.54 43.21
CA SER A 563 7.09 26.16 44.40
C SER A 563 5.68 26.78 44.45
N SER A 564 5.45 27.93 43.79
CA SER A 564 4.14 28.58 43.69
C SER A 564 3.33 28.21 42.45
N ASN A 565 3.92 27.54 41.45
CA ASN A 565 3.19 27.01 40.28
C ASN A 565 3.90 25.78 39.68
N PRO A 566 3.60 24.56 40.17
CA PRO A 566 4.36 23.35 39.85
C PRO A 566 4.23 22.84 38.42
N LYS A 567 3.36 23.43 37.58
CA LYS A 567 3.21 23.06 36.16
C LYS A 567 4.24 23.72 35.24
N GLN A 568 4.96 24.74 35.70
CA GLN A 568 5.92 25.46 34.88
C GLN A 568 7.30 24.81 34.93
N ILE A 569 7.61 24.00 33.91
CA ILE A 569 8.95 23.41 33.72
C ILE A 569 9.69 24.19 32.63
N LYS A 570 10.88 24.68 32.95
CA LYS A 570 11.83 25.21 31.97
C LYS A 570 13.05 24.29 31.93
N VAL A 571 13.46 23.88 30.72
CA VAL A 571 14.62 23.01 30.50
C VAL A 571 15.73 23.80 29.80
N VAL A 572 16.97 23.60 30.25
CA VAL A 572 18.19 24.10 29.60
C VAL A 572 19.09 22.91 29.31
N GLN A 573 19.47 22.73 28.04
CA GLN A 573 20.31 21.61 27.59
C GLN A 573 21.73 22.09 27.27
N GLU A 574 22.73 21.42 27.82
CA GLU A 574 24.16 21.61 27.51
C GLU A 574 24.72 20.30 26.92
N ARG A 575 25.38 20.38 25.76
CA ARG A 575 26.18 19.26 25.20
C ARG A 575 27.65 19.50 25.50
N LEU A 576 28.31 18.49 26.03
CA LEU A 576 29.70 18.55 26.48
C LEU A 576 30.57 17.55 25.73
N ARG A 577 31.74 18.04 25.28
CA ARG A 577 32.87 17.24 24.80
C ARG A 577 33.90 17.07 25.93
N GLU A 578 34.91 16.24 25.67
CA GLU A 578 35.71 15.53 26.67
C GLU A 578 36.56 16.42 27.61
N ASP A 579 36.73 17.71 27.30
CA ASP A 579 37.60 18.65 28.03
C ASP A 579 37.02 19.15 29.37
N LYS A 580 35.71 18.99 29.63
CA LYS A 580 35.10 19.37 30.92
C LYS A 580 35.10 18.21 31.92
N LEU A 581 35.49 18.52 33.16
CA LEU A 581 35.94 17.60 34.22
C LEU A 581 34.87 16.67 34.87
N GLY A 582 33.84 16.23 34.12
CA GLY A 582 32.72 15.46 34.66
C GLY A 582 31.72 16.31 35.45
N GLN A 583 31.64 17.62 35.14
CA GLN A 583 30.77 18.59 35.78
C GLN A 583 30.10 19.54 34.78
N SER A 584 28.88 19.98 35.10
CA SER A 584 28.15 21.07 34.44
C SER A 584 27.61 22.01 35.53
N THR A 585 27.49 23.30 35.21
CA THR A 585 27.11 24.35 36.17
C THR A 585 26.01 25.25 35.63
N LEU A 586 24.88 25.32 36.33
CA LEU A 586 23.84 26.31 36.08
C LEU A 586 24.19 27.59 36.87
N HIS A 587 24.37 28.70 36.17
CA HIS A 587 24.71 30.00 36.76
C HIS A 587 23.62 31.04 36.43
N ILE A 588 22.91 31.49 37.46
CA ILE A 588 21.96 32.61 37.39
C ILE A 588 22.72 33.85 37.89
N ARG A 589 23.03 34.79 37.00
CA ARG A 589 23.92 35.93 37.31
C ARG A 589 23.36 36.93 38.33
N SER A 590 22.04 36.96 38.48
CA SER A 590 21.31 37.80 39.42
C SER A 590 19.92 37.18 39.59
N VAL A 591 19.60 36.68 40.79
CA VAL A 591 18.30 36.03 41.06
C VAL A 591 17.22 37.03 41.42
N VAL A 592 15.98 36.70 41.07
CA VAL A 592 14.77 37.43 41.45
C VAL A 592 13.74 36.46 42.03
N GLN A 593 12.75 36.95 42.78
CA GLN A 593 11.84 36.10 43.57
C GLN A 593 11.14 34.99 42.77
N LYS A 594 10.84 35.24 41.49
CA LYS A 594 10.23 34.26 40.57
C LYS A 594 11.11 33.04 40.23
N ASP A 595 12.41 33.09 40.54
CA ASP A 595 13.36 31.99 40.30
C ASP A 595 13.38 30.98 41.48
N ALA A 596 12.73 31.30 42.61
CA ALA A 596 12.64 30.40 43.76
C ALA A 596 11.88 29.10 43.42
N GLY A 597 12.46 27.96 43.78
CA GLY A 597 11.94 26.63 43.42
C GLY A 597 13.00 25.54 43.41
N ASN A 598 12.64 24.36 42.90
CA ASN A 598 13.49 23.18 42.94
C ASN A 598 14.09 22.89 41.55
N TYR A 599 15.42 22.91 41.47
CA TYR A 599 16.22 22.64 40.28
C TYR A 599 16.74 21.19 40.30
N TYR A 600 16.67 20.49 39.16
CA TYR A 600 17.18 19.13 38.99
C TYR A 600 18.01 18.99 37.72
N CYS A 601 19.23 18.49 37.86
CA CYS A 601 20.08 18.05 36.77
C CYS A 601 19.75 16.61 36.35
N GLU A 602 19.69 16.35 35.06
CA GLU A 602 19.72 15.01 34.47
C GLU A 602 20.94 14.87 33.55
N VAL A 603 21.75 13.84 33.75
CA VAL A 603 22.92 13.51 32.93
C VAL A 603 22.58 12.33 32.04
N ILE A 604 22.70 12.53 30.73
CA ILE A 604 22.45 11.53 29.70
C ILE A 604 23.78 11.23 28.97
N VAL A 605 24.21 9.98 29.05
CA VAL A 605 25.32 9.45 28.27
C VAL A 605 24.72 8.79 27.03
N GLU A 606 25.05 9.29 25.85
CA GLU A 606 24.54 8.76 24.57
C GLU A 606 25.47 7.66 24.01
N ILE A 607 26.79 7.83 24.16
CA ILE A 607 27.85 6.95 23.63
C ILE A 607 28.84 6.60 24.77
N PRO A 608 29.25 5.33 24.95
CA PRO A 608 28.97 4.15 24.12
C PRO A 608 27.70 3.37 24.50
N SER A 609 26.96 3.79 25.52
CA SER A 609 25.73 3.12 25.97
C SER A 609 24.73 4.13 26.53
N TYR A 610 23.47 4.09 26.08
CA TYR A 610 22.43 4.98 26.60
C TYR A 610 22.20 4.77 28.10
N GLN A 611 22.62 5.74 28.91
CA GLN A 611 22.41 5.77 30.35
C GLN A 611 21.92 7.16 30.79
N ARG A 612 21.14 7.18 31.86
CA ARG A 612 20.48 8.37 32.42
C ARG A 612 20.62 8.33 33.94
N GLY A 613 21.07 9.43 34.54
CA GLY A 613 21.15 9.59 35.99
C GLY A 613 20.70 10.98 36.41
N GLN A 614 19.94 11.09 37.49
CA GLN A 614 19.40 12.35 38.00
C GLN A 614 20.16 12.79 39.25
N GLY A 615 20.43 14.09 39.36
CA GLY A 615 21.02 14.69 40.55
C GLY A 615 20.02 14.79 41.72
N THR A 616 20.54 14.95 42.93
CA THR A 616 19.75 15.02 44.19
C THR A 616 18.84 16.24 44.33
N GLY A 617 18.87 17.16 43.36
CA GLY A 617 18.13 18.41 43.41
C GLY A 617 18.81 19.53 44.22
N THR A 618 18.37 20.76 43.98
CA THR A 618 18.73 21.97 44.71
C THR A 618 17.48 22.80 44.92
N SER A 619 17.12 23.09 46.18
CA SER A 619 16.03 24.00 46.52
C SER A 619 16.56 25.42 46.68
N LEU A 620 16.11 26.35 45.83
CA LEU A 620 16.48 27.76 45.87
C LEU A 620 15.38 28.58 46.54
N THR A 621 15.76 29.37 47.54
CA THR A 621 14.91 30.37 48.17
C THR A 621 15.52 31.77 47.99
N VAL A 622 14.72 32.71 47.50
CA VAL A 622 15.14 34.09 47.26
C VAL A 622 14.36 35.02 48.20
N LYS A 623 15.08 35.86 48.96
CA LYS A 623 14.50 36.87 49.85
C LYS A 623 14.47 38.23 49.16
N ALA A 624 13.41 39.00 49.38
CA ALA A 624 13.37 40.40 48.98
C ALA A 624 14.53 41.18 49.63
N LYS A 625 15.14 42.09 48.88
CA LYS A 625 16.19 42.97 49.40
C LYS A 625 15.57 44.09 50.23
N GLN A 626 15.84 44.11 51.54
CA GLN A 626 15.47 45.25 52.39
C GLN A 626 16.50 46.37 52.26
N GLU A 627 16.04 47.62 52.30
CA GLU A 627 16.89 48.81 52.32
C GLU A 627 17.12 49.26 53.77
N ASP A 628 18.37 49.16 54.24
CA ASP A 628 18.75 49.62 55.59
C ASP A 628 18.84 51.16 55.63
N VAL A 629 17.77 51.80 56.11
CA VAL A 629 17.76 53.23 56.45
C VAL A 629 18.53 53.44 57.76
N GLN A 630 19.82 53.76 57.67
CA GLN A 630 20.60 54.13 58.87
C GLN A 630 20.21 55.50 59.42
N VAL A 631 19.68 55.50 60.64
CA VAL A 631 19.42 56.71 61.42
C VAL A 631 20.72 57.26 62.02
N ARG A 632 20.92 58.58 61.96
CA ARG A 632 21.83 59.33 62.83
C ARG A 632 21.12 60.57 63.36
N GLU A 633 21.30 60.86 64.63
CA GLU A 633 20.70 62.02 65.32
C GLU A 633 21.66 63.22 65.39
N GLY A 634 21.09 64.41 65.62
CA GLY A 634 21.80 65.69 65.76
C GLY A 634 21.87 66.50 64.46
N ASP A 635 21.58 67.81 64.44
CA ASP A 635 21.06 68.69 65.52
C ASP A 635 20.36 69.92 64.90
N GLY A 636 19.42 70.54 65.64
CA GLY A 636 18.90 71.91 65.47
C GLY A 636 18.21 72.33 64.14
N GLY A 637 16.97 72.86 64.20
CA GLY A 637 16.44 73.65 63.07
C GLY A 637 14.92 73.77 62.92
N SER A 638 14.31 74.70 63.67
CA SER A 638 12.97 75.33 63.47
C SER A 638 12.13 75.06 62.20
N VAL A 639 10.90 74.58 62.42
CA VAL A 639 9.60 75.09 61.89
C VAL A 639 9.51 75.52 60.41
N GLY A 640 8.72 74.79 59.61
CA GLY A 640 8.17 75.28 58.34
C GLY A 640 7.04 74.40 57.78
N LYS A 641 5.81 74.93 57.69
CA LYS A 641 4.68 74.31 56.98
C LYS A 641 4.49 74.95 55.61
N ALA A 642 4.55 74.15 54.54
CA ALA A 642 3.94 74.46 53.24
C ALA A 642 3.64 73.15 52.50
N GLY A 643 2.72 73.18 51.53
CA GLY A 643 2.38 72.04 50.68
C GLY A 643 2.04 72.48 49.27
N GLY A 644 2.20 71.56 48.31
CA GLY A 644 2.17 71.81 46.86
C GLY A 644 3.54 71.48 46.23
N SER A 645 3.63 71.09 44.95
CA SER A 645 2.57 70.84 43.96
C SER A 645 3.01 69.74 42.98
N SER A 646 2.11 68.81 42.65
CA SER A 646 2.39 67.65 41.78
C SER A 646 2.53 67.98 40.27
N ALA A 647 2.73 69.25 39.93
CA ALA A 647 2.63 69.73 38.54
C ALA A 647 3.97 69.88 37.81
N GLU A 648 5.08 70.15 38.52
CA GLU A 648 6.35 70.52 37.85
C GLU A 648 7.16 69.30 37.38
N GLU A 649 7.17 68.19 38.12
CA GLU A 649 7.90 66.97 37.73
C GLU A 649 7.38 66.37 36.42
N ALA A 650 6.06 66.38 36.20
CA ALA A 650 5.43 65.89 34.98
C ALA A 650 5.86 66.68 33.72
N LEU A 651 6.12 67.99 33.87
CA LEU A 651 6.57 68.85 32.78
C LEU A 651 8.04 68.58 32.42
N ILE A 652 8.88 68.30 33.43
CA ILE A 652 10.29 67.95 33.24
C ILE A 652 10.44 66.60 32.53
N HIS A 653 9.62 65.59 32.89
CA HIS A 653 9.65 64.28 32.23
C HIS A 653 9.15 64.32 30.78
N THR A 654 8.07 65.07 30.50
CA THR A 654 7.56 65.19 29.12
C THR A 654 8.54 65.93 28.19
N LEU A 655 9.17 67.02 28.64
CA LEU A 655 10.19 67.74 27.87
C LEU A 655 11.43 66.89 27.55
N ARG A 656 11.83 65.97 28.45
CA ARG A 656 12.97 65.06 28.23
C ARG A 656 12.72 63.98 27.17
N CYS A 657 11.47 63.68 26.83
CA CYS A 657 11.14 62.63 25.86
C CYS A 657 11.06 63.12 24.40
N LEU A 658 10.88 64.43 24.15
CA LEU A 658 10.83 65.00 22.79
C LEU A 658 12.02 64.61 21.88
N PRO A 659 13.30 64.74 22.29
CA PRO A 659 14.44 64.46 21.40
C PRO A 659 14.57 62.98 21.01
N LEU A 660 14.06 62.05 21.83
CA LEU A 660 14.01 60.63 21.48
C LEU A 660 12.90 60.34 20.44
N LEU A 661 11.76 61.02 20.56
CA LEU A 661 10.66 60.88 19.61
C LEU A 661 11.01 61.45 18.23
N THR A 662 11.68 62.61 18.16
CA THR A 662 12.15 63.17 16.89
C THR A 662 13.24 62.32 16.24
N LEU A 663 14.14 61.71 17.02
CA LEU A 663 15.14 60.78 16.50
C LEU A 663 14.50 59.54 15.86
N LEU A 664 13.50 58.93 16.51
CA LEU A 664 12.77 57.78 15.97
C LEU A 664 12.03 58.12 14.66
N ILE A 665 11.38 59.30 14.58
CA ILE A 665 10.71 59.76 13.36
C ILE A 665 11.71 60.01 12.23
N ALA A 666 12.88 60.61 12.54
CA ALA A 666 13.94 60.84 11.56
C ALA A 666 14.50 59.52 11.01
N VAL A 667 14.75 58.52 11.86
CA VAL A 667 15.15 57.16 11.44
C VAL A 667 14.08 56.53 10.53
N PHE A 668 12.80 56.64 10.89
CA PHE A 668 11.71 56.08 10.08
C PHE A 668 11.53 56.76 8.72
N TYR A 669 11.93 58.03 8.57
CA TYR A 669 11.97 58.72 7.28
C TYR A 669 13.21 58.33 6.46
N LEU A 670 14.40 58.29 7.08
CA LEU A 670 15.66 57.96 6.39
C LEU A 670 15.65 56.53 5.81
N PHE A 671 15.01 55.57 6.48
CA PHE A 671 14.87 54.20 5.96
C PHE A 671 13.73 54.01 4.92
N ARG A 672 12.99 55.07 4.55
CA ARG A 672 11.83 54.96 3.64
C ARG A 672 12.08 55.48 2.22
N SER A 673 13.29 55.96 1.91
CA SER A 673 13.59 56.58 0.61
C SER A 673 15.03 56.35 0.12
N SER A 674 15.26 55.25 -0.61
CA SER A 674 16.25 55.16 -1.70
C SER A 674 16.04 53.88 -2.55
N PRO A 675 16.49 53.83 -3.82
CA PRO A 675 15.93 52.93 -4.85
C PRO A 675 16.71 51.63 -5.13
N LYS A 676 16.10 50.76 -5.96
CA LYS A 676 16.69 49.54 -6.53
C LYS A 676 17.85 49.86 -7.50
N ALA A 677 18.98 49.16 -7.39
CA ALA A 677 19.94 48.85 -8.49
C ALA A 677 20.93 47.73 -8.01
N PRO A 678 21.87 47.21 -8.84
CA PRO A 678 21.75 45.84 -9.38
C PRO A 678 22.86 44.88 -8.90
N ALA A 679 22.75 43.59 -9.27
CA ALA A 679 23.69 42.54 -8.89
C ALA A 679 24.81 42.29 -9.92
N ALA A 680 26.07 42.15 -9.48
CA ALA A 680 27.20 41.75 -10.34
C ALA A 680 28.36 41.01 -9.60
N ARG A 681 28.52 39.72 -9.93
CA ARG A 681 29.77 38.93 -10.10
C ARG A 681 31.00 39.04 -9.15
N ARG A 682 31.24 37.90 -8.46
CA ARG A 682 32.42 36.95 -8.57
C ARG A 682 33.72 37.15 -7.73
N ILE A 683 34.32 35.97 -7.41
CA ILE A 683 35.72 35.67 -6.97
C ILE A 683 35.99 36.08 -5.49
N VAL A 684 36.15 35.19 -4.49
CA VAL A 684 36.97 33.95 -4.27
C VAL A 684 38.41 34.23 -3.82
N GLN A 685 38.73 33.87 -2.57
CA GLN A 685 40.03 33.34 -2.13
C GLN A 685 39.89 32.69 -0.75
N GLU A 686 40.41 31.46 -0.56
CA GLU A 686 40.62 30.82 0.74
C GLU A 686 41.81 29.84 0.64
N GLU A 687 42.79 29.99 1.54
CA GLU A 687 44.08 29.27 1.63
C GLU A 687 44.37 29.00 3.11
N SER A 688 45.10 27.97 3.56
CA SER A 688 45.59 26.72 2.96
C SER A 688 46.17 25.80 4.07
N GLY A 689 46.54 24.55 3.74
CA GLY A 689 47.11 23.54 4.66
C GLY A 689 46.05 22.62 5.31
N GLY A 690 46.20 21.29 5.41
CA GLY A 690 47.40 20.44 5.25
C GLY A 690 47.89 19.96 6.64
N GLU A 691 48.26 18.70 6.90
CA GLU A 691 48.37 17.44 6.10
C GLU A 691 47.67 16.28 6.88
N GLU A 692 47.43 15.05 6.38
CA GLU A 692 47.74 14.37 5.10
C GLU A 692 46.44 13.65 4.58
N GLU A 693 46.28 12.42 4.05
CA GLU A 693 47.05 11.16 3.84
C GLU A 693 46.51 10.48 2.52
N GLU A 694 46.67 9.16 2.29
CA GLU A 694 46.46 8.50 0.97
C GLU A 694 45.17 7.68 0.77
N SER A 695 44.63 7.68 -0.47
CA SER A 695 44.11 6.45 -1.11
C SER A 695 44.09 6.53 -2.65
N HIS A 696 44.98 5.79 -3.32
CA HIS A 696 44.97 5.51 -4.76
C HIS A 696 44.01 4.33 -5.10
N SER A 697 43.56 4.06 -6.34
CA SER A 697 43.29 4.85 -7.57
C SER A 697 42.82 3.89 -8.68
N LEU A 698 42.00 4.34 -9.65
CA LEU A 698 41.99 4.01 -11.11
C LEU A 698 40.60 3.99 -11.75
N SER A 699 40.50 4.59 -12.94
CA SER A 699 39.43 4.47 -13.94
C SER A 699 39.85 3.50 -15.07
N PRO A 700 39.06 3.34 -16.15
CA PRO A 700 39.30 4.19 -17.33
C PRO A 700 38.03 4.67 -18.07
N GLU A 701 38.22 5.51 -19.09
CA GLU A 701 37.16 6.14 -19.91
C GLU A 701 36.72 5.28 -21.11
N LEU A 702 35.62 5.68 -21.77
CA LEU A 702 35.66 5.97 -23.20
C LEU A 702 34.63 7.05 -23.60
N GLN A 703 34.79 7.62 -24.80
CA GLN A 703 34.11 8.84 -25.28
C GLN A 703 32.98 8.51 -26.27
N LEU A 704 32.06 9.46 -26.47
CA LEU A 704 31.47 9.74 -27.78
C LEU A 704 31.10 11.22 -27.92
N GLU A 705 30.95 11.69 -29.17
CA GLU A 705 31.03 13.11 -29.54
C GLU A 705 29.69 13.86 -29.49
N ALA A 706 29.76 15.19 -29.53
CA ALA A 706 28.62 16.09 -29.58
C ALA A 706 28.44 16.73 -30.97
N ALA A 707 27.19 16.91 -31.39
CA ALA A 707 26.81 17.76 -32.51
C ALA A 707 25.63 18.65 -32.08
N ALA A 708 25.67 19.93 -32.45
CA ALA A 708 24.68 20.93 -32.05
C ALA A 708 23.77 21.35 -33.22
N PRO A 709 22.54 21.81 -32.94
CA PRO A 709 21.83 22.76 -33.77
C PRO A 709 21.95 24.19 -33.19
N GLY A 710 21.96 25.19 -34.07
CA GLY A 710 22.01 26.62 -33.68
C GLY A 710 20.70 27.36 -33.93
N ASP A 711 20.44 28.32 -33.06
CA ASP A 711 19.57 29.51 -33.13
C ASP A 711 18.68 29.74 -34.36
N THR A 712 17.41 30.06 -34.12
CA THR A 712 16.69 31.09 -34.89
C THR A 712 15.55 31.68 -34.05
N GLU A 713 15.60 32.98 -33.74
CA GLU A 713 14.57 33.67 -32.95
C GLU A 713 13.54 34.44 -33.82
N ILE A 714 12.28 34.33 -33.39
CA ILE A 714 11.29 35.41 -33.20
C ILE A 714 11.03 36.42 -34.34
N LEU A 715 9.75 36.52 -34.73
CA LEU A 715 9.09 37.82 -34.89
C LEU A 715 7.60 37.72 -34.50
N GLU A 716 7.16 38.52 -33.54
CA GLU A 716 5.77 38.58 -33.06
C GLU A 716 4.91 39.56 -33.87
N ALA A 717 3.60 39.35 -33.85
CA ALA A 717 2.60 40.41 -34.03
C ALA A 717 1.28 40.04 -33.32
N SER A 718 0.92 40.76 -32.27
CA SER A 718 -0.32 40.58 -31.48
C SER A 718 -1.47 41.44 -32.02
N ILE A 719 -2.71 41.17 -31.55
CA ILE A 719 -3.65 42.18 -31.02
C ILE A 719 -4.90 41.47 -30.43
N GLU A 720 -5.46 42.07 -29.37
CA GLU A 720 -6.63 41.58 -28.62
C GLU A 720 -7.93 42.29 -29.04
N GLU A 721 -9.10 41.71 -28.73
CA GLU A 721 -10.08 42.27 -27.77
C GLU A 721 -11.28 41.32 -27.55
N ALA A 722 -12.17 41.59 -26.59
CA ALA A 722 -13.16 40.61 -26.09
C ALA A 722 -14.49 41.21 -25.58
N CYS A 723 -15.54 40.36 -25.56
CA CYS A 723 -16.85 40.56 -24.88
C CYS A 723 -17.76 41.67 -25.51
N PRO A 724 -19.08 41.78 -25.16
CA PRO A 724 -19.77 41.31 -23.95
C PRO A 724 -21.08 40.52 -24.19
N SER A 725 -22.07 40.69 -23.30
CA SER A 725 -23.08 39.70 -22.90
C SER A 725 -24.55 40.08 -23.12
N SER A 726 -25.45 39.16 -22.75
CA SER A 726 -26.88 39.30 -22.35
C SER A 726 -27.99 38.97 -23.37
N CYS A 727 -29.11 38.48 -22.84
CA CYS A 727 -30.34 38.11 -23.55
C CYS A 727 -31.41 39.20 -23.39
N PRO A 728 -32.47 39.20 -24.24
CA PRO A 728 -33.79 38.85 -23.69
C PRO A 728 -34.65 38.00 -24.65
N SER A 729 -35.94 37.86 -24.32
CA SER A 729 -36.92 36.96 -24.97
C SER A 729 -38.26 37.67 -25.25
N VAL A 730 -39.21 36.94 -25.86
CA VAL A 730 -40.69 37.17 -25.93
C VAL A 730 -41.29 37.71 -27.26
N HIS A 731 -42.51 37.21 -27.56
CA HIS A 731 -43.48 37.57 -28.62
C HIS A 731 -43.24 37.09 -30.07
N SER A 732 -44.26 36.71 -30.86
CA SER A 732 -45.66 36.33 -30.54
C SER A 732 -46.43 35.74 -31.74
N GLY A 733 -47.38 34.82 -31.48
CA GLY A 733 -48.44 34.41 -32.43
C GLY A 733 -48.22 33.04 -33.10
N SER A 734 -49.25 32.35 -33.60
CA SER A 734 -50.69 32.67 -33.58
C SER A 734 -51.55 31.44 -33.98
N ARG A 735 -52.62 31.15 -33.21
CA ARG A 735 -53.80 30.32 -33.60
C ARG A 735 -53.50 28.81 -33.86
N ASN A 736 -54.46 27.87 -33.88
CA ASN A 736 -55.90 27.90 -33.60
C ASN A 736 -56.41 26.51 -33.11
N SER A 737 -57.68 26.43 -32.69
CA SER A 737 -58.59 25.24 -32.70
C SER A 737 -58.06 23.88 -32.18
N ALA A 738 -58.53 23.38 -31.02
CA ALA A 738 -59.80 22.65 -30.80
C ALA A 738 -59.67 21.12 -31.07
N SER A 739 -59.90 20.27 -30.05
CA SER A 739 -61.07 19.34 -29.90
C SER A 739 -61.17 18.24 -30.97
N LYS A 740 -61.47 16.96 -30.70
CA LYS A 740 -61.96 16.25 -29.49
C LYS A 740 -61.66 14.73 -29.71
N GLN A 741 -61.85 13.81 -28.74
CA GLN A 741 -62.96 12.82 -28.69
C GLN A 741 -63.52 12.38 -30.08
N GLU A 742 -63.74 11.09 -30.37
CA GLU A 742 -63.95 9.93 -29.47
C GLU A 742 -63.64 8.56 -30.13
N GLU A 743 -63.94 7.51 -29.37
CA GLU A 743 -63.66 6.06 -29.47
C GLU A 743 -64.18 5.25 -30.70
N GLU A 744 -63.65 4.02 -30.82
CA GLU A 744 -64.28 2.77 -31.33
C GLU A 744 -64.62 2.63 -32.85
N GLU A 745 -64.69 1.42 -33.45
CA GLU A 745 -64.60 0.03 -32.94
C GLU A 745 -63.93 -0.95 -33.95
N GLU A 746 -63.75 -2.20 -33.51
CA GLU A 746 -63.25 -3.46 -34.11
C GLU A 746 -63.16 -3.71 -35.64
N ASP A 747 -62.16 -4.53 -36.03
CA ASP A 747 -62.43 -5.84 -36.68
C ASP A 747 -61.23 -6.82 -36.45
N GLU A 748 -61.48 -8.13 -36.33
CA GLU A 748 -60.49 -9.16 -35.95
C GLU A 748 -59.88 -9.97 -37.13
N VAL A 749 -58.76 -10.66 -36.83
CA VAL A 749 -58.40 -12.06 -37.20
C VAL A 749 -56.92 -12.24 -37.64
N GLN A 750 -56.33 -13.36 -37.21
CA GLN A 750 -54.91 -13.72 -37.30
C GLN A 750 -54.55 -14.47 -38.61
N THR A 751 -53.26 -14.48 -38.97
CA THR A 751 -52.57 -15.66 -39.56
C THR A 751 -51.04 -15.52 -39.51
N GLU A 752 -50.32 -16.65 -39.57
CA GLU A 752 -48.85 -16.71 -39.39
C GLU A 752 -48.07 -16.98 -40.70
N SER A 753 -46.85 -16.41 -40.80
CA SER A 753 -45.66 -17.01 -41.47
C SER A 753 -45.74 -17.28 -43.00
N PRO A 754 -44.68 -17.81 -43.70
CA PRO A 754 -43.25 -17.97 -43.39
C PRO A 754 -42.25 -17.47 -44.50
N ALA A 755 -40.93 -17.66 -44.26
CA ALA A 755 -39.89 -18.19 -45.18
C ALA A 755 -39.34 -17.44 -46.45
N LEU A 756 -38.04 -17.07 -46.36
CA LEU A 756 -36.87 -17.63 -47.10
C LEU A 756 -36.62 -17.31 -48.61
N LEU A 757 -35.41 -17.69 -49.09
CA LEU A 757 -34.86 -17.69 -50.49
C LEU A 757 -34.22 -16.36 -50.97
N LEU A 758 -33.26 -16.30 -51.93
CA LEU A 758 -32.62 -17.31 -52.82
C LEU A 758 -31.12 -16.97 -53.14
N GLN A 759 -30.54 -17.52 -54.22
CA GLN A 759 -29.10 -17.59 -54.53
C GLN A 759 -28.70 -17.06 -55.94
N ILE A 760 -27.41 -16.71 -56.11
CA ILE A 760 -26.52 -16.96 -57.29
C ILE A 760 -26.60 -16.12 -58.60
N ALA A 761 -25.39 -15.85 -59.16
CA ALA A 761 -24.97 -15.63 -60.57
C ALA A 761 -24.90 -14.22 -61.25
N ALA A 762 -23.66 -13.87 -61.66
CA ALA A 762 -23.16 -13.33 -62.96
C ALA A 762 -23.67 -11.97 -63.53
N PRO A 763 -22.84 -11.24 -64.32
CA PRO A 763 -22.61 -11.54 -65.76
C PRO A 763 -21.14 -11.36 -66.28
N THR A 764 -20.95 -11.42 -67.61
CA THR A 764 -19.69 -11.41 -68.42
C THR A 764 -19.31 -9.99 -68.93
N ASP A 765 -18.07 -9.66 -69.37
CA ASP A 765 -17.37 -10.12 -70.61
C ASP A 765 -15.87 -9.68 -70.69
N GLY A 766 -15.16 -9.98 -71.79
CA GLY A 766 -13.69 -9.77 -72.00
C GLY A 766 -13.25 -8.42 -72.62
N PRO A 767 -12.13 -8.30 -73.40
CA PRO A 767 -11.26 -9.38 -73.95
C PRO A 767 -9.71 -9.13 -74.10
N LYS A 768 -8.94 -10.22 -74.35
CA LYS A 768 -7.62 -10.30 -75.09
C LYS A 768 -6.37 -9.62 -74.45
N THR A 769 -5.11 -10.08 -74.63
CA THR A 769 -4.50 -11.06 -75.57
C THR A 769 -3.32 -11.86 -74.95
N ARG A 770 -3.22 -13.15 -75.34
CA ARG A 770 -2.01 -13.96 -75.70
C ARG A 770 -0.61 -13.31 -75.55
N ILE A 771 0.43 -14.00 -75.08
CA ILE A 771 1.19 -15.06 -75.81
C ILE A 771 1.87 -16.08 -74.84
N GLN A 772 2.29 -17.26 -75.35
CA GLN A 772 2.99 -18.34 -74.64
C GLN A 772 4.54 -18.12 -74.68
N ASP A 773 5.40 -18.79 -73.91
CA ASP A 773 5.88 -20.16 -74.22
C ASP A 773 6.69 -20.81 -73.09
N ASN A 774 6.93 -22.13 -73.23
CA ASN A 774 7.67 -22.97 -72.28
C ASN A 774 9.20 -22.83 -72.42
N CYS A 775 9.94 -23.19 -71.37
CA CYS A 775 11.05 -24.14 -71.51
C CYS A 775 11.32 -24.95 -70.22
N ARG A 776 11.91 -26.13 -70.42
CA ARG A 776 12.45 -27.13 -69.47
C ARG A 776 13.87 -27.51 -70.00
N PRO A 777 14.68 -28.38 -69.36
CA PRO A 777 14.48 -29.09 -68.08
C PRO A 777 15.45 -28.57 -66.98
N GLU A 778 16.31 -29.26 -66.20
CA GLU A 778 16.77 -30.68 -66.06
C GLU A 778 17.37 -30.94 -64.63
N GLU A 779 18.30 -31.90 -64.51
CA GLU A 779 19.02 -32.51 -63.37
C GLU A 779 19.76 -31.53 -62.41
N GLU A 780 19.69 -31.66 -61.07
CA GLU A 780 20.28 -32.66 -60.13
C GLU A 780 21.78 -32.51 -59.82
N VAL A 781 22.11 -32.22 -58.54
CA VAL A 781 23.15 -32.85 -57.66
C VAL A 781 23.24 -32.07 -56.32
N GLU A 782 23.66 -32.74 -55.25
CA GLU A 782 23.68 -32.31 -53.84
C GLU A 782 25.00 -31.58 -53.42
N GLU A 783 24.95 -30.75 -52.37
CA GLU A 783 25.76 -30.87 -51.13
C GLU A 783 25.40 -29.75 -50.09
N ASP A 784 25.82 -29.94 -48.83
CA ASP A 784 25.30 -29.29 -47.60
C ASP A 784 25.81 -27.85 -47.29
N GLU A 785 25.04 -27.06 -46.52
CA GLU A 785 25.34 -26.75 -45.08
C GLU A 785 24.40 -25.70 -44.41
N ASP A 786 24.13 -25.96 -43.12
CA ASP A 786 23.80 -25.12 -41.93
C ASP A 786 22.75 -23.97 -41.82
N GLU A 787 22.05 -24.08 -40.66
CA GLU A 787 21.25 -23.19 -39.79
C GLU A 787 20.40 -21.98 -40.28
N PRO A 788 19.19 -21.79 -39.67
CA PRO A 788 18.38 -20.57 -39.79
C PRO A 788 18.67 -19.54 -38.66
N GLN A 789 18.44 -18.26 -38.94
CA GLN A 789 18.32 -17.22 -37.89
C GLN A 789 16.93 -16.57 -37.90
N SER A 790 16.13 -16.82 -36.85
CA SER A 790 14.92 -16.06 -36.53
C SER A 790 15.20 -15.13 -35.34
N ALA A 791 14.94 -13.84 -35.51
CA ALA A 791 15.41 -12.80 -34.58
C ALA A 791 14.69 -12.78 -33.22
N ASP A 792 15.46 -12.50 -32.16
CA ASP A 792 14.96 -12.07 -30.85
C ASP A 792 14.34 -10.65 -30.91
N LEU A 793 13.34 -10.42 -30.06
CA LEU A 793 12.91 -9.08 -29.67
C LEU A 793 12.74 -9.02 -28.14
N LEU A 794 13.81 -8.63 -27.46
CA LEU A 794 13.80 -8.30 -26.03
C LEU A 794 13.46 -6.81 -25.83
N LEU A 795 12.64 -6.54 -24.81
CA LEU A 795 12.28 -5.20 -24.36
C LEU A 795 12.79 -5.03 -22.93
N GLU A 796 13.96 -4.40 -22.78
CA GLU A 796 14.39 -3.82 -21.50
C GLU A 796 13.89 -2.38 -21.40
N ALA A 797 13.59 -1.95 -20.17
CA ALA A 797 13.21 -0.58 -19.85
C ALA A 797 14.07 -0.08 -18.68
N ALA A 798 14.49 1.18 -18.75
CA ALA A 798 15.27 1.91 -17.76
C ALA A 798 14.57 3.24 -17.42
#